data_AF-A0AA35RBY6-F1
#
_entry.id   AF-A0AA35RBY6-F1
#
_cell.length_a   1.000
_cell.length_b   1.000
_cell.length_c   1.000
_cell.angle_alpha   90.00
_cell.angle_beta   90.00
_cell.angle_gamma   90.00
#
_symmetry.space_group_name_H-M   'P 1'
#
loop_
_entity.id
_entity.type
_entity.pdbx_description
1 polymer ?
#
loop_
_entity_poly.entity_id
_entity_poly.type
_entity_poly.pdbx_seq_one_letter_code
_entity_poly.pdbx_strand_id
1 'polypeptide(L)'
;MLSIRNLHVSVAAGGAEIIKGLDLEVNAGEVHAIMGPNGSGKSTLANVLAGRIDYAVTAGDILLDGESIVPMLVSDRALRGLFLAFQYPAEVPGVRPWQFLKAAKDALADYRGDKKLSVRAFSRLFDASVDRVKIDPDLVKRSLNEGFSGGEKKRHEMLQLMVLEPRLAILDETDSGLDVDALRVVAAGVNQMRRPDRAFVLVTHYQRILNHITPDFVHILIDGRIVRSGGAEMAHKVETTGYESFMPGSGAALAAGALPLQGRTMVVDQQTTHAATHGDRYLADYRALAASASQNGASWLAPLRERAWAQFARMGFPVARRGNEEWKYTNVRPVDRVPFQFGAESASSAVTAGEIRAAAPWDDSWHTLLFVDGRYAESLSSAPVDGLDVANFSDAVGPNRGLLESQIGQLAAVEDDAFAALNTAFVDHGAFVHVPEGTELDVPVHIAHVNTNVEGDRAAYPRALVVAGRGSRLTLIETYSSLGEKRQFTDSVVEMVLEEGAQVDHYRILTENESTFHIGVTRVHQSSDSNFRSISFATGPAIGRNDLHVQLDGTGAECTLHGLYMTTNRQHLDNHISTTHAKPNGTSHQFYKGILAGRSRAVFSGKVLVERDAQKSYADQKDLNLLLSRRAEIDTMPSLEIYADDVKCFHGATAGHVDENALFYMESRGVDRDTAAAMLIRGFASEIVEEFRPQALREYVERATDRLLPGFSAGLR
;
A
#
# COMPACT_ATOMS: atom_id res chain seq x y z
N MET A 1 27.14 -2.76 33.90
CA MET A 1 26.42 -2.15 32.75
C MET A 1 25.13 -2.91 32.50
N LEU A 2 25.18 -4.20 32.19
CA LEU A 2 23.99 -5.08 32.23
C LEU A 2 24.06 -5.96 33.49
N SER A 3 22.96 -6.05 34.23
CA SER A 3 22.79 -6.95 35.39
C SER A 3 21.45 -7.67 35.26
N ILE A 4 21.49 -8.99 35.10
CA ILE A 4 20.31 -9.87 35.07
C ILE A 4 20.22 -10.56 36.44
N ARG A 5 19.07 -10.48 37.09
CA ARG A 5 18.87 -10.98 38.46
C ARG A 5 17.70 -11.95 38.52
N ASN A 6 17.99 -13.21 38.81
CA ASN A 6 17.02 -14.30 38.96
C ASN A 6 15.92 -14.26 37.88
N LEU A 7 16.31 -14.13 36.62
CA LEU A 7 15.37 -13.92 35.52
C LEU A 7 14.61 -15.21 35.20
N HIS A 8 13.28 -15.12 35.15
CA HIS A 8 12.40 -16.16 34.65
C HIS A 8 11.58 -15.64 33.47
N VAL A 9 11.47 -16.45 32.42
CA VAL A 9 10.78 -16.08 31.17
C VAL A 9 9.96 -17.24 30.66
N SER A 10 8.72 -16.95 30.28
CA SER A 10 7.86 -17.89 29.54
C SER A 10 7.46 -17.36 28.17
N VAL A 11 7.04 -18.26 27.28
CA VAL A 11 6.33 -17.86 26.06
C VAL A 11 4.99 -17.24 26.46
N ALA A 12 4.72 -16.02 25.99
CA ALA A 12 3.49 -15.31 26.31
C ALA A 12 2.25 -16.12 25.85
N ALA A 13 2.36 -16.77 24.69
CA ALA A 13 1.41 -17.77 24.22
C ALA A 13 1.73 -19.16 24.82
N GLY A 14 0.87 -19.66 25.71
CA GLY A 14 0.93 -21.03 26.22
C GLY A 14 1.77 -21.23 27.50
N GLY A 15 2.52 -20.23 27.95
CA GLY A 15 3.09 -20.19 29.30
C GLY A 15 4.28 -21.14 29.57
N ALA A 16 4.84 -21.78 28.53
CA ALA A 16 6.01 -22.63 28.68
C ALA A 16 7.22 -21.82 29.17
N GLU A 17 7.80 -22.18 30.32
CA GLU A 17 8.97 -21.53 30.90
C GLU A 17 10.25 -21.95 30.15
N ILE A 18 11.01 -20.96 29.67
CA ILE A 18 12.25 -21.15 28.90
C ILE A 18 13.48 -20.76 29.72
N ILE A 19 13.47 -19.60 30.37
CA ILE A 19 14.56 -19.14 31.26
C ILE A 19 14.12 -19.37 32.70
N LYS A 20 14.96 -20.00 33.51
CA LYS A 20 14.58 -20.61 34.80
C LYS A 20 15.42 -20.12 35.97
N GLY A 21 15.54 -18.81 36.17
CA GLY A 21 16.35 -18.21 37.24
C GLY A 21 17.79 -18.00 36.76
N LEU A 22 17.97 -17.08 35.81
CA LEU A 22 19.26 -16.74 35.21
C LEU A 22 19.83 -15.47 35.85
N ASP A 23 21.12 -15.52 36.23
CA ASP A 23 21.91 -14.37 36.68
C ASP A 23 23.07 -14.13 35.72
N LEU A 24 23.32 -12.86 35.36
CA LEU A 24 24.43 -12.47 34.48
C LEU A 24 24.85 -11.03 34.76
N GLU A 25 26.15 -10.79 34.89
CA GLU A 25 26.74 -9.46 35.02
C GLU A 25 27.67 -9.20 33.83
N VAL A 26 27.53 -8.03 33.20
CA VAL A 26 28.39 -7.55 32.11
C VAL A 26 28.78 -6.11 32.38
N ASN A 27 30.07 -5.84 32.51
CA ASN A 27 30.61 -4.50 32.70
C ASN A 27 30.98 -3.84 31.36
N ALA A 28 31.15 -2.52 31.38
CA ALA A 28 31.61 -1.79 30.21
C ALA A 28 33.03 -2.22 29.81
N GLY A 29 33.29 -2.32 28.51
CA GLY A 29 34.56 -2.77 27.96
C GLY A 29 34.75 -4.28 27.85
N GLU A 30 33.87 -5.08 28.48
CA GLU A 30 33.96 -6.54 28.48
C GLU A 30 33.29 -7.16 27.23
N VAL A 31 33.79 -8.33 26.83
CA VAL A 31 33.19 -9.19 25.82
C VAL A 31 32.84 -10.53 26.43
N HIS A 32 31.55 -10.86 26.42
CA HIS A 32 31.02 -12.11 26.95
C HIS A 32 30.59 -13.02 25.81
N ALA A 33 30.80 -14.32 25.96
CA ALA A 33 30.25 -15.34 25.08
C ALA A 33 29.25 -16.21 25.84
N ILE A 34 28.03 -16.36 25.33
CA ILE A 34 27.02 -17.29 25.84
C ILE A 34 26.94 -18.46 24.87
N MET A 35 27.34 -19.64 25.35
CA MET A 35 27.39 -20.89 24.60
C MET A 35 26.44 -21.91 25.20
N GLY A 36 25.93 -22.85 24.39
CA GLY A 36 24.98 -23.85 24.86
C GLY A 36 24.37 -24.66 23.71
N PRO A 37 23.76 -25.83 23.99
CA PRO A 37 23.09 -26.64 22.96
C PRO A 37 21.86 -25.91 22.38
N ASN A 38 21.34 -26.43 21.26
CA ASN A 38 20.10 -25.91 20.67
C ASN A 38 18.94 -26.07 21.66
N GLY A 39 18.06 -25.07 21.73
CA GLY A 39 16.93 -25.07 22.65
C GLY A 39 17.26 -24.70 24.10
N SER A 40 18.51 -24.31 24.44
CA SER A 40 18.86 -23.96 25.82
C SER A 40 18.37 -22.58 26.30
N GLY A 41 17.72 -21.80 25.44
CA GLY A 41 17.21 -20.45 25.75
C GLY A 41 18.09 -19.29 25.31
N LYS A 42 19.18 -19.55 24.56
CA LYS A 42 20.14 -18.54 24.08
C LYS A 42 19.50 -17.37 23.32
N SER A 43 18.86 -17.66 22.19
CA SER A 43 18.18 -16.65 21.37
C SER A 43 16.96 -16.08 22.09
N THR A 44 16.30 -16.86 22.96
CA THR A 44 15.23 -16.36 23.84
C THR A 44 15.76 -15.25 24.75
N LEU A 45 16.90 -15.45 25.41
CA LEU A 45 17.52 -14.43 26.24
C LEU A 45 17.82 -13.16 25.44
N ALA A 46 18.40 -13.30 24.24
CA ALA A 46 18.69 -12.16 23.36
C ALA A 46 17.42 -11.37 22.99
N ASN A 47 16.34 -12.06 22.61
CA ASN A 47 15.06 -11.45 22.28
C ASN A 47 14.39 -10.78 23.50
N VAL A 48 14.47 -11.38 24.69
CA VAL A 48 13.92 -10.80 25.94
C VAL A 48 14.67 -9.53 26.34
N LEU A 49 15.99 -9.52 26.18
CA LEU A 49 16.81 -8.33 26.43
C LEU A 49 16.39 -7.17 25.51
N ALA A 50 16.11 -7.46 24.24
CA ALA A 50 15.58 -6.49 23.28
C ALA A 50 14.09 -6.14 23.50
N GLY A 51 13.36 -6.89 24.33
CA GLY A 51 11.96 -6.58 24.68
C GLY A 51 10.91 -7.21 23.75
N ARG A 52 11.21 -8.33 23.09
CA ARG A 52 10.26 -9.02 22.21
C ARG A 52 8.99 -9.45 22.95
N ILE A 53 7.83 -9.05 22.41
CA ILE A 53 6.51 -9.23 23.02
C ILE A 53 6.03 -10.69 23.13
N ASP A 54 6.63 -11.60 22.35
CA ASP A 54 6.30 -13.03 22.37
C ASP A 54 6.72 -13.72 23.69
N TYR A 55 7.50 -13.02 24.52
CA TYR A 55 8.02 -13.51 25.79
C TYR A 55 7.56 -12.65 26.96
N ALA A 56 7.19 -13.30 28.06
CA ALA A 56 6.82 -12.63 29.30
C ALA A 56 7.88 -12.89 30.37
N VAL A 57 8.39 -11.81 30.97
CA VAL A 57 9.22 -11.90 32.19
C VAL A 57 8.30 -12.20 33.37
N THR A 58 8.42 -13.37 33.97
CA THR A 58 7.53 -13.84 35.04
C THR A 58 8.10 -13.60 36.43
N ALA A 59 9.42 -13.50 36.56
CA ALA A 59 10.13 -13.13 37.78
C ALA A 59 11.53 -12.62 37.47
N GLY A 60 12.16 -11.95 38.45
CA GLY A 60 13.48 -11.35 38.30
C GLY A 60 13.45 -9.99 37.63
N ASP A 61 14.64 -9.48 37.32
CA ASP A 61 14.80 -8.15 36.71
C ASP A 61 16.01 -8.12 35.77
N ILE A 62 15.98 -7.14 34.85
CA ILE A 62 17.04 -6.85 33.89
C ILE A 62 17.37 -5.37 34.03
N LEU A 63 18.57 -5.07 34.50
CA LEU A 63 19.04 -3.71 34.73
C LEU A 63 20.05 -3.31 33.66
N LEU A 64 19.85 -2.14 33.04
CA LEU A 64 20.83 -1.47 32.19
C LEU A 64 21.26 -0.17 32.89
N ASP A 65 22.55 -0.08 33.20
CA ASP A 65 23.15 0.99 34.02
C ASP A 65 22.41 1.23 35.36
N GLY A 66 21.88 0.15 35.95
CA GLY A 66 21.19 0.18 37.23
C GLY A 66 19.69 0.46 37.15
N GLU A 67 19.13 0.73 35.97
CA GLU A 67 17.70 0.96 35.75
C GLU A 67 17.03 -0.29 35.14
N SER A 68 15.86 -0.68 35.66
CA SER A 68 15.10 -1.83 35.15
C SER A 68 14.55 -1.54 33.75
N ILE A 69 14.96 -2.36 32.77
CA ILE A 69 14.49 -2.24 31.39
C ILE A 69 13.25 -3.08 31.10
N VAL A 70 12.83 -3.97 32.00
CA VAL A 70 11.64 -4.82 31.85
C VAL A 70 10.38 -4.02 31.44
N PRO A 71 10.04 -2.89 32.07
CA PRO A 71 8.83 -2.12 31.70
C PRO A 71 9.01 -1.24 30.45
N MET A 72 10.22 -1.16 29.89
CA MET A 72 10.52 -0.26 28.77
C MET A 72 10.10 -0.87 27.43
N LEU A 73 9.66 0.00 26.52
CA LEU A 73 9.42 -0.33 25.11
C LEU A 73 10.72 -0.77 24.42
N VAL A 74 10.58 -1.52 23.32
CA VAL A 74 11.71 -2.02 22.51
C VAL A 74 12.59 -0.85 22.04
N SER A 75 11.98 0.21 21.53
CA SER A 75 12.68 1.43 21.07
C SER A 75 13.44 2.12 22.20
N ASP A 76 12.85 2.23 23.39
CA ASP A 76 13.49 2.88 24.55
C ASP A 76 14.73 2.12 25.03
N ARG A 77 14.69 0.78 24.98
CA ARG A 77 15.86 -0.07 25.26
C ARG A 77 16.98 0.20 24.26
N ALA A 78 16.62 0.33 22.98
CA ALA A 78 17.58 0.63 21.93
C ALA A 78 18.18 2.04 22.06
N LEU A 79 17.37 3.05 22.38
CA LEU A 79 17.80 4.43 22.62
C LEU A 79 18.71 4.57 23.85
N ARG A 80 18.50 3.75 24.90
CA ARG A 80 19.43 3.61 26.03
C ARG A 80 20.77 2.97 25.67
N GLY A 81 20.89 2.42 24.45
CA GLY A 81 22.14 1.91 23.89
C GLY A 81 22.22 0.39 23.83
N LEU A 82 21.12 -0.34 23.97
CA LEU A 82 21.06 -1.78 23.67
C LEU A 82 20.93 -2.00 22.16
N PHE A 83 21.63 -2.97 21.61
CA PHE A 83 21.49 -3.35 20.20
C PHE A 83 21.47 -4.86 20.07
N LEU A 84 20.60 -5.38 19.21
CA LEU A 84 20.50 -6.81 18.92
C LEU A 84 20.81 -7.07 17.45
N ALA A 85 21.91 -7.75 17.15
CA ALA A 85 22.09 -8.35 15.84
C ALA A 85 21.39 -9.71 15.78
N PHE A 86 20.53 -9.90 14.79
CA PHE A 86 19.65 -11.06 14.72
C PHE A 86 20.32 -12.28 14.07
N GLN A 87 19.92 -13.48 14.52
CA GLN A 87 20.25 -14.73 13.86
C GLN A 87 19.71 -14.76 12.42
N TYR A 88 18.48 -14.29 12.21
CA TYR A 88 17.89 -14.13 10.89
C TYR A 88 17.34 -12.71 10.76
N PRO A 89 18.14 -11.76 10.20
CA PRO A 89 17.67 -10.39 10.00
C PRO A 89 16.44 -10.35 9.11
N ALA A 90 15.40 -9.64 9.57
CA ALA A 90 14.13 -9.53 8.86
C ALA A 90 14.31 -8.80 7.52
N GLU A 91 13.61 -9.27 6.49
CA GLU A 91 13.43 -8.51 5.26
C GLU A 91 12.32 -7.50 5.46
N VAL A 92 12.56 -6.26 5.04
CA VAL A 92 11.60 -5.18 5.23
C VAL A 92 11.39 -4.49 3.88
N PRO A 93 10.47 -5.03 3.05
CA PRO A 93 10.17 -4.51 1.71
C PRO A 93 9.74 -3.05 1.74
N GLY A 94 10.18 -2.27 0.74
CA GLY A 94 9.82 -0.87 0.57
C GLY A 94 10.50 0.13 1.52
N VAL A 95 11.26 -0.35 2.52
CA VAL A 95 12.03 0.53 3.42
C VAL A 95 13.49 0.53 3.01
N ARG A 96 14.06 1.70 2.67
CA ARG A 96 15.48 1.79 2.29
C ARG A 96 16.40 1.89 3.51
N PRO A 97 17.56 1.20 3.53
CA PRO A 97 18.53 1.23 4.64
C PRO A 97 18.94 2.64 5.10
N TRP A 98 19.20 3.54 4.15
CA TRP A 98 19.61 4.91 4.47
C TRP A 98 18.53 5.66 5.24
N GLN A 99 17.27 5.58 4.80
CA GLN A 99 16.14 6.26 5.45
C GLN A 99 15.90 5.68 6.84
N PHE A 100 15.91 4.35 6.96
CA PHE A 100 15.77 3.65 8.23
C PHE A 100 16.84 4.06 9.25
N LEU A 101 18.11 4.00 8.86
CA LEU A 101 19.21 4.35 9.76
C LEU A 101 19.29 5.84 10.07
N LYS A 102 18.83 6.70 9.16
CA LYS A 102 18.71 8.14 9.44
C LYS A 102 17.66 8.38 10.53
N ALA A 103 16.49 7.75 10.41
CA ALA A 103 15.43 7.86 11.41
C ALA A 103 15.90 7.36 12.78
N ALA A 104 16.54 6.18 12.82
CA ALA A 104 17.11 5.63 14.05
C ALA A 104 18.18 6.54 14.68
N LYS A 105 19.11 7.09 13.88
CA LYS A 105 20.15 8.00 14.38
C LYS A 105 19.57 9.33 14.88
N ASP A 106 18.52 9.84 14.24
CA ASP A 106 17.82 11.05 14.68
C ASP A 106 17.06 10.84 15.98
N ALA A 107 16.36 9.70 16.12
CA ALA A 107 15.70 9.33 17.37
C ALA A 107 16.71 9.22 18.52
N LEU A 108 17.88 8.62 18.27
CA LEU A 108 18.98 8.56 19.24
C LEU A 108 19.51 9.96 19.62
N ALA A 109 19.65 10.85 18.66
CA ALA A 109 20.08 12.23 18.92
C ALA A 109 19.05 12.98 19.76
N ASP A 110 17.76 12.85 19.45
CA ASP A 110 16.66 13.43 20.22
C ASP A 110 16.67 12.93 21.67
N TYR A 111 16.80 11.61 21.85
CA TYR A 111 16.88 10.99 23.18
C TYR A 111 18.04 11.52 24.02
N ARG A 112 19.20 11.76 23.40
CA ARG A 112 20.40 12.27 24.08
C ARG A 112 20.44 13.80 24.24
N GLY A 113 19.54 14.52 23.57
CA GLY A 113 19.62 15.98 23.46
C GLY A 113 20.76 16.47 22.54
N ASP A 114 21.24 15.62 21.64
CA ASP A 114 22.30 15.91 20.69
C ASP A 114 21.76 16.61 19.42
N LYS A 115 22.62 17.33 18.71
CA LYS A 115 22.25 17.93 17.42
C LYS A 115 22.14 16.85 16.34
N LYS A 116 20.97 16.76 15.67
CA LYS A 116 20.77 15.89 14.50
C LYS A 116 21.79 16.17 13.39
N LEU A 117 22.24 15.10 12.75
CA LEU A 117 23.10 15.19 11.57
C LEU A 117 22.30 15.75 10.39
N SER A 118 22.89 16.71 9.68
CA SER A 118 22.38 17.12 8.37
C SER A 118 22.38 15.93 7.39
N VAL A 119 21.52 15.96 6.38
CA VAL A 119 21.46 14.94 5.31
C VAL A 119 22.85 14.64 4.74
N ARG A 120 23.62 15.67 4.38
CA ARG A 120 24.99 15.52 3.84
C ARG A 120 25.97 14.92 4.85
N ALA A 121 25.86 15.26 6.13
CA ALA A 121 26.74 14.69 7.15
C ALA A 121 26.42 13.21 7.39
N PHE A 122 25.14 12.86 7.42
CA PHE A 122 24.71 11.48 7.57
C PHE A 122 25.08 10.62 6.35
N SER A 123 24.89 11.09 5.11
CA SER A 123 25.31 10.32 3.92
C SER A 123 26.81 10.00 3.95
N ARG A 124 27.66 10.96 4.34
CA ARG A 124 29.10 10.69 4.50
C ARG A 124 29.40 9.62 5.56
N LEU A 125 28.68 9.62 6.68
CA LEU A 125 28.80 8.59 7.71
C LEU A 125 28.34 7.22 7.17
N PHE A 126 27.20 7.20 6.48
CA PHE A 126 26.60 5.99 5.93
C PHE A 126 27.51 5.36 4.88
N ASP A 127 27.97 6.12 3.88
CA ASP A 127 28.84 5.64 2.81
C ASP A 127 30.18 5.12 3.36
N ALA A 128 30.80 5.86 4.29
CA ALA A 128 32.02 5.41 4.94
C ALA A 128 31.83 4.12 5.75
N SER A 129 30.63 3.88 6.29
CA SER A 129 30.31 2.66 7.03
C SER A 129 30.03 1.49 6.08
N VAL A 130 29.37 1.74 4.94
CA VAL A 130 29.14 0.78 3.85
C VAL A 130 30.47 0.22 3.34
N ASP A 131 31.43 1.10 3.05
CA ASP A 131 32.78 0.72 2.58
C ASP A 131 33.51 -0.16 3.60
N ARG A 132 33.39 0.17 4.90
CA ARG A 132 34.06 -0.58 5.99
C ARG A 132 33.54 -2.00 6.13
N VAL A 133 32.23 -2.21 5.97
CA VAL A 133 31.64 -3.55 6.10
C VAL A 133 31.63 -4.33 4.78
N LYS A 134 32.14 -3.74 3.68
CA LYS A 134 32.26 -4.38 2.36
C LYS A 134 30.93 -4.96 1.88
N ILE A 135 29.86 -4.16 2.00
CA ILE A 135 28.59 -4.45 1.35
C ILE A 135 28.55 -3.73 0.00
N ASP A 136 27.95 -4.37 -1.00
CA ASP A 136 27.77 -3.74 -2.31
C ASP A 136 26.89 -2.48 -2.17
N PRO A 137 27.36 -1.30 -2.62
CA PRO A 137 26.57 -0.07 -2.61
C PRO A 137 25.22 -0.18 -3.32
N ASP A 138 25.06 -1.09 -4.29
CA ASP A 138 23.78 -1.29 -4.97
C ASP A 138 22.76 -2.05 -4.13
N LEU A 139 23.19 -2.89 -3.20
CA LEU A 139 22.31 -3.58 -2.27
C LEU A 139 21.65 -2.60 -1.29
N VAL A 140 22.42 -1.63 -0.77
CA VAL A 140 21.90 -0.65 0.21
C VAL A 140 20.98 0.41 -0.40
N LYS A 141 20.81 0.41 -1.73
CA LYS A 141 19.81 1.23 -2.44
C LYS A 141 18.45 0.55 -2.54
N ARG A 142 18.38 -0.78 -2.34
CA ARG A 142 17.15 -1.60 -2.38
C ARG A 142 16.43 -1.56 -1.03
N SER A 143 15.34 -2.31 -0.92
CA SER A 143 14.68 -2.51 0.38
C SER A 143 15.60 -3.21 1.38
N LEU A 144 15.37 -2.94 2.65
CA LEU A 144 16.15 -3.39 3.78
C LEU A 144 16.17 -4.93 3.82
N ASN A 145 17.36 -5.50 3.60
CA ASN A 145 17.65 -6.93 3.58
C ASN A 145 16.94 -7.75 2.48
N GLU A 146 16.12 -7.15 1.63
CA GLU A 146 15.35 -7.86 0.60
C GLU A 146 16.26 -8.32 -0.54
N GLY A 147 16.24 -9.62 -0.83
CA GLY A 147 17.09 -10.23 -1.86
C GLY A 147 18.57 -10.31 -1.48
N PHE A 148 18.94 -10.07 -0.22
CA PHE A 148 20.32 -10.20 0.27
C PHE A 148 20.59 -11.68 0.61
N SER A 149 21.81 -12.14 0.33
CA SER A 149 22.32 -13.41 0.87
C SER A 149 22.46 -13.36 2.39
N GLY A 150 22.57 -14.53 3.04
CA GLY A 150 22.80 -14.59 4.49
C GLY A 150 24.03 -13.80 4.94
N GLY A 151 25.13 -13.87 4.18
CA GLY A 151 26.35 -13.11 4.45
C GLY A 151 26.17 -11.59 4.34
N GLU A 152 25.45 -11.14 3.32
CA GLU A 152 25.15 -9.71 3.13
C GLU A 152 24.25 -9.17 4.24
N LYS A 153 23.23 -9.93 4.66
CA LYS A 153 22.39 -9.55 5.81
C LYS A 153 23.22 -9.37 7.09
N LYS A 154 24.21 -10.25 7.35
CA LYS A 154 25.09 -10.12 8.52
C LYS A 154 26.05 -8.93 8.43
N ARG A 155 26.62 -8.66 7.26
CA ARG A 155 27.40 -7.43 7.03
C ARG A 155 26.54 -6.19 7.21
N HIS A 156 25.28 -6.25 6.81
CA HIS A 156 24.34 -5.17 6.99
C HIS A 156 24.01 -4.92 8.47
N GLU A 157 23.87 -5.95 9.30
CA GLU A 157 23.77 -5.77 10.76
C GLU A 157 25.00 -5.02 11.32
N MET A 158 26.21 -5.30 10.80
CA MET A 158 27.42 -4.57 11.19
C MET A 158 27.41 -3.11 10.71
N LEU A 159 26.83 -2.82 9.53
CA LEU A 159 26.61 -1.44 9.10
C LEU A 159 25.77 -0.70 10.12
N GLN A 160 24.65 -1.29 10.55
CA GLN A 160 23.75 -0.69 11.53
C GLN A 160 24.45 -0.48 12.88
N LEU A 161 25.23 -1.47 13.34
CA LEU A 161 26.06 -1.37 14.54
C LEU A 161 27.03 -0.17 14.47
N MET A 162 27.71 0.01 13.34
CA MET A 162 28.66 1.12 13.11
C MET A 162 27.98 2.48 13.04
N VAL A 163 26.79 2.56 12.44
CA VAL A 163 26.05 3.84 12.32
C VAL A 163 25.44 4.24 13.66
N LEU A 164 24.88 3.30 14.42
CA LEU A 164 24.14 3.58 15.66
C LEU A 164 25.04 3.67 16.90
N GLU A 165 26.20 3.02 16.89
CA GLU A 165 27.20 3.10 17.96
C GLU A 165 26.65 2.79 19.38
N PRO A 166 25.97 1.64 19.58
CA PRO A 166 25.33 1.29 20.86
C PRO A 166 26.34 1.11 22.01
N ARG A 167 25.87 1.10 23.26
CA ARG A 167 26.70 0.86 24.46
C ARG A 167 26.82 -0.62 24.80
N LEU A 168 25.78 -1.39 24.50
CA LEU A 168 25.74 -2.85 24.67
C LEU A 168 25.24 -3.46 23.37
N ALA A 169 26.05 -4.32 22.73
CA ALA A 169 25.64 -5.05 21.55
C ALA A 169 25.55 -6.56 21.82
N ILE A 170 24.37 -7.13 21.60
CA ILE A 170 24.09 -8.56 21.68
C ILE A 170 24.10 -9.09 20.25
N LEU A 171 24.96 -10.08 19.97
CA LEU A 171 25.11 -10.66 18.63
C LEU A 171 24.61 -12.11 18.67
N ASP A 172 23.39 -12.33 18.18
CA ASP A 172 22.72 -13.63 18.22
C ASP A 172 23.07 -14.47 16.98
N GLU A 173 23.95 -15.44 17.17
CA GLU A 173 24.40 -16.41 16.16
C GLU A 173 24.75 -15.73 14.82
N THR A 174 25.46 -14.61 14.90
CA THR A 174 25.87 -13.81 13.73
C THR A 174 26.88 -14.53 12.82
N ASP A 175 27.42 -15.65 13.29
CA ASP A 175 28.35 -16.55 12.62
C ASP A 175 27.69 -17.71 11.87
N SER A 176 26.42 -18.00 12.15
CA SER A 176 25.68 -19.10 11.53
C SER A 176 25.55 -18.91 10.01
N GLY A 177 25.82 -19.98 9.24
CA GLY A 177 25.67 -19.98 7.78
C GLY A 177 26.67 -19.12 7.01
N LEU A 178 27.74 -18.61 7.65
CA LEU A 178 28.76 -17.78 7.01
C LEU A 178 29.96 -18.58 6.48
N ASP A 179 30.46 -18.14 5.32
CA ASP A 179 31.79 -18.51 4.85
C ASP A 179 32.89 -17.85 5.72
N VAL A 180 34.14 -18.25 5.47
CA VAL A 180 35.30 -17.77 6.26
C VAL A 180 35.52 -16.28 6.10
N ASP A 181 35.27 -15.72 4.92
CA ASP A 181 35.57 -14.31 4.64
C ASP A 181 34.49 -13.39 5.23
N ALA A 182 33.22 -13.76 5.12
CA ALA A 182 32.12 -13.07 5.78
C ALA A 182 32.27 -13.09 7.30
N LEU A 183 32.68 -14.22 7.89
CA LEU A 183 32.93 -14.32 9.33
C LEU A 183 34.07 -13.39 9.79
N ARG A 184 35.15 -13.28 9.01
CA ARG A 184 36.24 -12.33 9.29
C ARG A 184 35.79 -10.88 9.24
N VAL A 185 34.93 -10.53 8.28
CA VAL A 185 34.37 -9.16 8.17
C VAL A 185 33.50 -8.83 9.37
N VAL A 186 32.61 -9.75 9.78
CA VAL A 186 31.77 -9.57 10.99
C VAL A 186 32.64 -9.39 12.23
N ALA A 187 33.62 -10.28 12.44
CA ALA A 187 34.53 -10.18 13.58
C ALA A 187 35.38 -8.89 13.57
N ALA A 188 35.85 -8.47 12.40
CA ALA A 188 36.58 -7.21 12.24
C ALA A 188 35.70 -6.01 12.60
N GLY A 189 34.42 -6.02 12.22
CA GLY A 189 33.45 -4.98 12.60
C GLY A 189 33.28 -4.86 14.11
N VAL A 190 33.15 -6.00 14.82
CA VAL A 190 33.07 -6.03 16.28
C VAL A 190 34.34 -5.49 16.92
N ASN A 191 35.51 -5.98 16.50
CA ASN A 191 36.79 -5.59 17.09
C ASN A 191 37.11 -4.10 16.90
N GLN A 192 36.75 -3.52 15.75
CA GLN A 192 36.90 -2.08 15.51
C GLN A 192 36.02 -1.21 16.42
N MET A 193 34.91 -1.78 16.89
CA MET A 193 33.95 -1.10 17.74
C MET A 193 34.25 -1.27 19.23
N ARG A 194 35.24 -2.07 19.64
CA ARG A 194 35.64 -2.21 21.04
C ARG A 194 36.09 -0.88 21.63
N ARG A 195 35.53 -0.53 22.79
CA ARG A 195 35.87 0.67 23.56
C ARG A 195 35.65 0.42 25.05
N PRO A 196 36.32 1.17 25.97
CA PRO A 196 36.14 1.00 27.41
C PRO A 196 34.70 1.22 27.90
N ASP A 197 33.89 1.95 27.14
CA ASP A 197 32.50 2.29 27.44
C ASP A 197 31.46 1.43 26.71
N ARG A 198 31.90 0.40 25.95
CA ARG A 198 31.05 -0.49 25.16
C ARG A 198 31.32 -1.95 25.48
N ALA A 199 30.27 -2.75 25.66
CA ALA A 199 30.40 -4.21 25.82
C ALA A 199 29.69 -4.97 24.71
N PHE A 200 30.09 -6.24 24.57
CA PHE A 200 29.52 -7.17 23.62
C PHE A 200 29.10 -8.47 24.32
N VAL A 201 27.93 -8.98 23.95
CA VAL A 201 27.47 -10.33 24.33
C VAL A 201 27.30 -11.14 23.05
N LEU A 202 28.22 -12.07 22.82
CA LEU A 202 28.20 -12.99 21.69
C LEU A 202 27.39 -14.21 22.08
N VAL A 203 26.26 -14.45 21.42
CA VAL A 203 25.52 -15.69 21.56
C VAL A 203 25.91 -16.58 20.39
N THR A 204 26.56 -17.71 20.66
CA THR A 204 27.08 -18.61 19.61
C THR A 204 27.19 -20.04 20.12
N HIS A 205 27.08 -20.99 19.20
CA HIS A 205 27.44 -22.40 19.42
C HIS A 205 28.74 -22.80 18.71
N TYR A 206 29.41 -21.89 17.98
CA TYR A 206 30.65 -22.16 17.27
C TYR A 206 31.86 -21.43 17.87
N GLN A 207 32.96 -22.17 18.03
CA GLN A 207 34.24 -21.59 18.41
C GLN A 207 34.86 -20.71 17.32
N ARG A 208 34.47 -20.91 16.05
CA ARG A 208 35.11 -20.26 14.90
C ARG A 208 35.11 -18.73 15.00
N ILE A 209 34.02 -18.11 15.46
CA ILE A 209 33.97 -16.65 15.65
C ILE A 209 34.82 -16.20 16.84
N LEU A 210 34.93 -17.02 17.89
CA LEU A 210 35.73 -16.73 19.09
C LEU A 210 37.23 -16.78 18.83
N ASN A 211 37.68 -17.47 17.77
CA ASN A 211 39.07 -17.38 17.30
C ASN A 211 39.42 -15.98 16.76
N HIS A 212 38.42 -15.21 16.33
CA HIS A 212 38.60 -13.85 15.82
C HIS A 212 38.15 -12.78 16.81
N ILE A 213 37.31 -13.12 17.78
CA ILE A 213 36.82 -12.24 18.84
C ILE A 213 37.09 -12.91 20.18
N THR A 214 38.20 -12.57 20.83
CA THR A 214 38.53 -13.14 22.15
C THR A 214 37.56 -12.61 23.21
N PRO A 215 36.77 -13.48 23.86
CA PRO A 215 35.91 -13.08 24.96
C PRO A 215 36.71 -12.99 26.27
N ASP A 216 36.32 -12.07 27.15
CA ASP A 216 36.82 -12.00 28.53
C ASP A 216 36.16 -13.08 29.39
N PHE A 217 34.88 -13.37 29.13
CA PHE A 217 34.10 -14.37 29.84
C PHE A 217 33.30 -15.28 28.90
N VAL A 218 33.24 -16.57 29.23
CA VAL A 218 32.42 -17.58 28.55
C VAL A 218 31.42 -18.16 29.55
N HIS A 219 30.14 -18.21 29.18
CA HIS A 219 29.02 -18.70 29.97
C HIS A 219 28.33 -19.87 29.26
N ILE A 220 28.12 -20.98 29.96
CA ILE A 220 27.45 -22.16 29.43
C ILE A 220 25.99 -22.15 29.88
N LEU A 221 25.08 -21.96 28.93
CA LEU A 221 23.63 -21.93 29.13
C LEU A 221 23.02 -23.30 28.77
N ILE A 222 22.43 -23.96 29.76
CA ILE A 222 21.75 -25.25 29.62
C ILE A 222 20.40 -25.17 30.35
N ASP A 223 19.33 -25.62 29.70
CA ASP A 223 17.97 -25.65 30.23
C ASP A 223 17.55 -24.32 30.91
N GLY A 224 17.82 -23.19 30.25
CA GLY A 224 17.42 -21.87 30.75
C GLY A 224 18.25 -21.32 31.91
N ARG A 225 19.38 -21.94 32.27
CA ARG A 225 20.27 -21.52 33.37
C ARG A 225 21.72 -21.47 32.92
N ILE A 226 22.48 -20.51 33.44
CA ILE A 226 23.94 -20.50 33.29
C ILE A 226 24.50 -21.50 34.30
N VAL A 227 24.98 -22.64 33.81
CA VAL A 227 25.51 -23.72 34.67
C VAL A 227 26.98 -23.55 35.00
N ARG A 228 27.72 -22.77 34.19
CA ARG A 228 29.15 -22.51 34.39
C ARG A 228 29.59 -21.23 33.69
N SER A 229 30.53 -20.51 34.31
CA SER A 229 31.22 -19.34 33.74
C SER A 229 32.74 -19.49 33.90
N GLY A 230 33.53 -18.96 32.98
CA GLY A 230 35.00 -18.92 33.07
C GLY A 230 35.64 -18.11 31.94
N GLY A 231 36.94 -18.28 31.70
CA GLY A 231 37.67 -17.52 30.67
C GLY A 231 37.56 -18.11 29.26
N ALA A 232 38.26 -17.49 28.30
CA ALA A 232 38.26 -17.89 26.89
C ALA A 232 38.64 -19.36 26.65
N GLU A 233 39.46 -19.96 27.53
CA GLU A 233 39.86 -21.38 27.46
C GLU A 233 38.67 -22.35 27.54
N MET A 234 37.55 -21.90 28.10
CA MET A 234 36.33 -22.71 28.23
C MET A 234 35.70 -23.02 26.87
N ALA A 235 35.79 -22.12 25.89
CA ALA A 235 35.26 -22.35 24.55
C ALA A 235 35.94 -23.56 23.88
N HIS A 236 37.28 -23.64 23.97
CA HIS A 236 38.08 -24.77 23.48
C HIS A 236 37.74 -26.09 24.18
N LYS A 237 37.45 -26.02 25.48
CA LYS A 237 37.03 -27.19 26.25
C LYS A 237 35.67 -27.71 25.80
N VAL A 238 34.70 -26.82 25.52
CA VAL A 238 33.37 -27.21 25.04
C VAL A 238 33.43 -27.82 23.64
N GLU A 239 34.24 -27.29 22.72
CA GLU A 239 34.42 -27.88 21.39
C GLU A 239 35.01 -29.30 21.45
N THR A 240 35.91 -29.55 22.40
CA THR A 240 36.59 -30.85 22.53
C THR A 240 35.79 -31.89 23.32
N THR A 241 35.08 -31.50 24.39
CA THR A 241 34.36 -32.45 25.27
C THR A 241 32.86 -32.53 25.02
N GLY A 242 32.30 -31.63 24.19
CA GLY A 242 30.86 -31.47 24.03
C GLY A 242 30.16 -30.94 25.30
N TYR A 243 28.85 -30.73 25.19
CA TYR A 243 28.03 -30.20 26.29
C TYR A 243 27.59 -31.27 27.31
N GLU A 244 27.77 -32.56 27.03
CA GLU A 244 27.32 -33.67 27.89
C GLU A 244 27.92 -33.62 29.30
N SER A 245 29.19 -33.20 29.42
CA SER A 245 29.87 -33.04 30.72
C SER A 245 29.29 -31.92 31.60
N PHE A 246 28.33 -31.15 31.08
CA PHE A 246 27.66 -30.05 31.77
C PHE A 246 26.14 -30.26 31.91
N MET A 247 25.59 -31.38 31.42
CA MET A 247 24.16 -31.69 31.52
C MET A 247 23.80 -32.33 32.87
N PRO A 248 22.78 -31.82 33.59
CA PRO A 248 22.14 -32.57 34.67
C PRO A 248 21.27 -33.70 34.08
N GLY A 249 21.26 -34.87 34.72
CA GLY A 249 20.60 -36.10 34.23
C GLY A 249 19.08 -35.96 33.99
N SER A 250 18.61 -36.56 32.89
CA SER A 250 17.23 -36.45 32.38
C SER A 250 16.28 -37.53 32.90
N GLY A 251 15.04 -37.13 33.20
CA GLY A 251 13.91 -38.01 33.48
C GLY A 251 12.71 -37.65 32.59
N ALA A 252 12.14 -38.65 31.94
CA ALA A 252 11.07 -38.57 30.94
C ALA A 252 9.64 -38.47 31.54
N ALA A 253 8.67 -37.93 30.78
CA ALA A 253 7.47 -38.67 30.30
C ALA A 253 6.38 -37.75 29.70
N LEU A 254 5.73 -38.30 28.67
CA LEU A 254 4.60 -37.80 27.87
C LEU A 254 3.27 -37.77 28.64
N ALA A 255 2.30 -36.95 28.20
CA ALA A 255 0.95 -37.42 27.85
C ALA A 255 0.10 -36.31 27.18
N ALA A 256 -0.59 -36.70 26.11
CA ALA A 256 -1.53 -35.93 25.33
C ALA A 256 -2.94 -35.91 25.96
N GLY A 257 -3.72 -34.85 25.69
CA GLY A 257 -5.15 -34.78 26.00
C GLY A 257 -5.90 -34.08 24.87
N ALA A 258 -6.82 -34.81 24.22
CA ALA A 258 -7.75 -34.29 23.21
C ALA A 258 -9.17 -34.24 23.79
N LEU A 259 -9.94 -33.22 23.43
CA LEU A 259 -11.38 -33.09 23.74
C LEU A 259 -12.20 -32.90 22.45
N PRO A 260 -13.47 -33.36 22.39
CA PRO A 260 -14.26 -33.38 21.17
C PRO A 260 -15.14 -32.13 21.01
N LEU A 261 -15.43 -31.74 19.76
CA LEU A 261 -16.50 -30.80 19.41
C LEU A 261 -17.57 -31.52 18.58
N GLN A 262 -18.81 -31.50 19.07
CA GLN A 262 -20.03 -31.86 18.34
C GLN A 262 -20.60 -30.62 17.62
N GLY A 263 -21.11 -30.82 16.41
CA GLY A 263 -21.52 -29.76 15.49
C GLY A 263 -22.93 -29.19 15.69
N ARG A 264 -23.32 -28.34 14.73
CA ARG A 264 -24.71 -28.11 14.30
C ARG A 264 -24.76 -27.30 13.00
N THR A 265 -25.47 -27.84 12.02
CA THR A 265 -25.99 -27.20 10.81
C THR A 265 -27.32 -26.50 11.12
N MET A 266 -27.68 -25.45 10.37
CA MET A 266 -29.00 -25.15 9.76
C MET A 266 -29.05 -23.65 9.41
N VAL A 267 -29.23 -23.20 8.16
CA VAL A 267 -30.39 -23.20 7.22
C VAL A 267 -30.72 -21.74 6.92
N VAL A 268 -30.91 -21.51 5.62
CA VAL A 268 -31.28 -20.29 4.90
C VAL A 268 -32.73 -19.93 5.20
N ASP A 269 -33.05 -18.64 5.23
CA ASP A 269 -34.37 -18.20 4.76
C ASP A 269 -34.27 -16.95 3.89
N GLN A 270 -35.15 -16.93 2.89
CA GLN A 270 -35.32 -15.97 1.82
C GLN A 270 -36.42 -14.95 2.16
N GLN A 271 -36.65 -14.05 1.19
CA GLN A 271 -37.86 -13.26 0.97
C GLN A 271 -37.88 -11.90 1.71
N THR A 272 -38.34 -10.79 1.14
CA THR A 272 -38.96 -10.51 -0.17
C THR A 272 -38.84 -9.02 -0.48
N THR A 273 -39.03 -8.74 -1.76
CA THR A 273 -39.19 -7.47 -2.46
C THR A 273 -40.26 -6.53 -1.90
N HIS A 274 -39.99 -5.22 -1.96
CA HIS A 274 -41.00 -4.21 -2.32
C HIS A 274 -40.37 -3.17 -3.25
N ALA A 275 -40.86 -3.13 -4.48
CA ALA A 275 -40.52 -2.12 -5.47
C ALA A 275 -41.38 -0.87 -5.23
N ALA A 276 -40.72 0.23 -4.87
CA ALA A 276 -41.23 1.58 -5.12
C ALA A 276 -40.59 2.08 -6.42
N THR A 277 -41.26 2.97 -7.15
CA THR A 277 -40.77 3.57 -8.40
C THR A 277 -39.57 4.48 -8.10
N HIS A 278 -38.35 4.00 -8.34
CA HIS A 278 -37.10 4.64 -7.93
C HIS A 278 -36.79 5.97 -8.68
N GLY A 279 -37.43 6.23 -9.83
CA GLY A 279 -37.12 7.39 -10.67
C GLY A 279 -37.79 8.72 -10.27
N ASP A 280 -38.79 8.72 -9.40
CA ASP A 280 -39.64 9.90 -9.17
C ASP A 280 -38.88 11.10 -8.56
N ARG A 281 -37.78 10.83 -7.84
CA ARG A 281 -36.97 11.86 -7.17
C ARG A 281 -36.09 12.66 -8.13
N TYR A 282 -35.48 11.98 -9.09
CA TYR A 282 -34.59 12.60 -10.09
C TYR A 282 -35.38 13.23 -11.26
N LEU A 283 -36.66 12.86 -11.39
CA LEU A 283 -37.51 13.31 -12.49
C LEU A 283 -37.69 14.83 -12.55
N ALA A 284 -37.74 15.51 -11.40
CA ALA A 284 -37.86 16.96 -11.34
C ALA A 284 -36.61 17.65 -11.93
N ASP A 285 -35.43 17.22 -11.50
CA ASP A 285 -34.15 17.75 -11.97
C ASP A 285 -33.91 17.41 -13.45
N TYR A 286 -34.24 16.19 -13.88
CA TYR A 286 -34.17 15.80 -15.29
C TYR A 286 -35.07 16.68 -16.16
N ARG A 287 -36.32 16.91 -15.74
CA ARG A 287 -37.25 17.79 -16.48
C ARG A 287 -36.75 19.23 -16.54
N ALA A 288 -36.14 19.73 -15.46
CA ALA A 288 -35.55 21.06 -15.43
C ALA A 288 -34.38 21.18 -16.43
N LEU A 289 -33.47 20.21 -16.46
CA LEU A 289 -32.37 20.15 -17.44
C LEU A 289 -32.90 20.04 -18.87
N ALA A 290 -33.87 19.17 -19.13
CA ALA A 290 -34.45 19.00 -20.46
C ALA A 290 -35.09 20.30 -20.98
N ALA A 291 -35.69 21.10 -20.09
CA ALA A 291 -36.26 22.39 -20.45
C ALA A 291 -35.21 23.47 -20.75
N SER A 292 -34.03 23.45 -20.10
CA SER A 292 -32.96 24.44 -20.29
C SER A 292 -32.00 24.13 -21.44
N ALA A 293 -31.95 22.88 -21.91
CA ALA A 293 -30.95 22.41 -22.88
C ALA A 293 -30.94 23.14 -24.24
N SER A 294 -32.07 23.75 -24.63
CA SER A 294 -32.16 24.56 -25.85
C SER A 294 -31.37 25.88 -25.78
N GLN A 295 -31.01 26.33 -24.56
CA GLN A 295 -30.29 27.58 -24.33
C GLN A 295 -28.75 27.41 -24.30
N ASN A 296 -28.25 26.20 -24.08
CA ASN A 296 -26.82 25.92 -23.81
C ASN A 296 -26.05 25.30 -25.00
N GLY A 297 -26.61 25.24 -26.21
CA GLY A 297 -25.96 24.63 -27.38
C GLY A 297 -25.89 23.08 -27.36
N ALA A 298 -26.33 22.44 -26.27
CA ALA A 298 -26.33 21.00 -26.05
C ALA A 298 -27.59 20.26 -26.54
N SER A 299 -28.42 20.89 -27.39
CA SER A 299 -29.71 20.32 -27.82
C SER A 299 -29.60 18.99 -28.54
N TRP A 300 -28.45 18.71 -29.15
CA TRP A 300 -28.17 17.45 -29.87
C TRP A 300 -28.06 16.23 -28.95
N LEU A 301 -27.79 16.43 -27.65
CA LEU A 301 -27.79 15.36 -26.65
C LEU A 301 -29.20 14.93 -26.23
N ALA A 302 -30.27 15.63 -26.66
CA ALA A 302 -31.64 15.33 -26.22
C ALA A 302 -32.10 13.88 -26.51
N PRO A 303 -31.90 13.31 -27.73
CA PRO A 303 -32.32 11.92 -27.98
C PRO A 303 -31.56 10.91 -27.12
N LEU A 304 -30.28 11.16 -26.86
CA LEU A 304 -29.43 10.33 -26.01
C LEU A 304 -29.94 10.34 -24.57
N ARG A 305 -30.22 11.53 -24.01
CA ARG A 305 -30.74 11.71 -22.66
C ARG A 305 -32.12 11.10 -22.46
N GLU A 306 -33.02 11.27 -23.41
CA GLU A 306 -34.38 10.70 -23.34
C GLU A 306 -34.34 9.17 -23.27
N ARG A 307 -33.51 8.54 -24.10
CA ARG A 307 -33.28 7.09 -24.07
C ARG A 307 -32.68 6.66 -22.73
N ALA A 308 -31.63 7.36 -22.27
CA ALA A 308 -30.95 7.04 -21.02
C ALA A 308 -31.87 7.17 -19.80
N TRP A 309 -32.67 8.23 -19.73
CA TRP A 309 -33.66 8.43 -18.68
C TRP A 309 -34.70 7.30 -18.66
N ALA A 310 -35.21 6.90 -19.83
CA ALA A 310 -36.15 5.80 -19.92
C ALA A 310 -35.56 4.48 -19.41
N GLN A 311 -34.28 4.21 -19.69
CA GLN A 311 -33.59 3.03 -19.17
C GLN A 311 -33.36 3.12 -17.66
N PHE A 312 -32.87 4.25 -17.15
CA PHE A 312 -32.68 4.43 -15.71
C PHE A 312 -33.99 4.33 -14.93
N ALA A 313 -35.07 4.96 -15.42
CA ALA A 313 -36.39 4.87 -14.79
C ALA A 313 -36.94 3.43 -14.73
N ARG A 314 -36.53 2.57 -15.67
CA ARG A 314 -36.86 1.14 -15.71
C ARG A 314 -35.98 0.31 -14.77
N MET A 315 -34.67 0.56 -14.76
CA MET A 315 -33.70 -0.22 -13.98
C MET A 315 -33.69 0.15 -12.49
N GLY A 316 -33.68 1.46 -12.20
CA GLY A 316 -33.41 2.00 -10.86
C GLY A 316 -31.98 1.75 -10.40
N PHE A 317 -31.68 2.11 -9.14
CA PHE A 317 -30.39 1.79 -8.54
C PHE A 317 -30.21 0.28 -8.36
N PRO A 318 -28.99 -0.24 -8.56
CA PRO A 318 -28.71 -1.64 -8.30
C PRO A 318 -28.89 -1.99 -6.82
N VAL A 319 -29.37 -3.19 -6.55
CA VAL A 319 -29.61 -3.66 -5.18
C VAL A 319 -28.52 -4.65 -4.77
N ALA A 320 -27.87 -4.38 -3.64
CA ALA A 320 -26.99 -5.34 -2.97
C ALA A 320 -27.81 -6.52 -2.43
N ARG A 321 -27.95 -7.58 -3.24
CA ARG A 321 -28.69 -8.80 -2.88
C ARG A 321 -28.14 -10.02 -3.60
N ARG A 322 -28.45 -11.20 -3.05
CA ARG A 322 -28.18 -12.51 -3.66
C ARG A 322 -28.81 -12.57 -5.07
N GLY A 323 -28.01 -12.88 -6.09
CA GLY A 323 -28.42 -12.87 -7.50
C GLY A 323 -28.04 -11.61 -8.30
N ASN A 324 -27.55 -10.55 -7.65
CA ASN A 324 -26.80 -9.47 -8.32
C ASN A 324 -25.36 -9.49 -7.77
N GLU A 325 -24.53 -10.35 -8.36
CA GLU A 325 -23.18 -10.61 -7.83
C GLU A 325 -22.27 -9.38 -7.93
N GLU A 326 -22.45 -8.52 -8.93
CA GLU A 326 -21.65 -7.30 -9.14
C GLU A 326 -21.78 -6.27 -8.02
N TRP A 327 -22.93 -6.24 -7.34
CA TRP A 327 -23.26 -5.26 -6.29
C TRP A 327 -23.44 -5.89 -4.91
N LYS A 328 -23.12 -7.18 -4.77
CA LYS A 328 -23.31 -7.94 -3.53
C LYS A 328 -22.64 -7.29 -2.31
N TYR A 329 -21.46 -6.70 -2.50
CA TYR A 329 -20.64 -6.12 -1.43
C TYR A 329 -20.77 -4.59 -1.31
N THR A 330 -21.44 -3.95 -2.27
CA THR A 330 -21.53 -2.47 -2.33
C THR A 330 -22.98 -2.03 -2.28
N ASN A 331 -23.39 -1.57 -1.10
CA ASN A 331 -24.76 -1.11 -0.85
C ASN A 331 -24.93 0.37 -1.20
N VAL A 332 -25.59 0.65 -2.33
CA VAL A 332 -25.85 2.02 -2.81
C VAL A 332 -27.14 2.67 -2.28
N ARG A 333 -27.90 1.99 -1.41
CA ARG A 333 -29.08 2.60 -0.75
C ARG A 333 -28.79 3.93 -0.03
N PRO A 334 -27.60 4.17 0.57
CA PRO A 334 -27.28 5.47 1.15
C PRO A 334 -27.28 6.62 0.13
N VAL A 335 -26.91 6.35 -1.12
CA VAL A 335 -26.93 7.32 -2.23
C VAL A 335 -28.38 7.70 -2.54
N ASP A 336 -29.21 6.69 -2.81
CA ASP A 336 -30.64 6.87 -3.19
C ASP A 336 -31.47 7.60 -2.11
N ARG A 337 -31.08 7.49 -0.83
CA ARG A 337 -31.79 8.14 0.29
C ARG A 337 -31.58 9.65 0.36
N VAL A 338 -30.53 10.21 -0.23
CA VAL A 338 -30.21 11.63 -0.15
C VAL A 338 -30.83 12.42 -1.33
N PRO A 339 -31.46 13.59 -1.11
CA PRO A 339 -32.06 14.40 -2.18
C PRO A 339 -30.98 15.26 -2.82
N PHE A 340 -30.11 14.64 -3.61
CA PHE A 340 -29.14 15.42 -4.37
C PHE A 340 -29.83 16.31 -5.38
N GLN A 341 -29.36 17.55 -5.47
CA GLN A 341 -29.85 18.54 -6.43
C GLN A 341 -28.84 18.72 -7.56
N PHE A 342 -29.31 18.69 -8.79
CA PHE A 342 -28.54 19.02 -9.99
C PHE A 342 -28.86 20.43 -10.51
N GLY A 343 -27.86 21.14 -11.04
CA GLY A 343 -28.08 22.33 -11.87
C GLY A 343 -28.49 23.63 -11.18
N ALA A 344 -28.39 23.76 -9.85
CA ALA A 344 -28.51 25.09 -9.23
C ALA A 344 -27.37 26.02 -9.67
N GLU A 345 -27.57 27.34 -9.55
CA GLU A 345 -26.57 28.34 -9.92
C GLU A 345 -25.17 27.94 -9.42
N SER A 346 -24.31 27.60 -10.38
CA SER A 346 -22.94 27.23 -10.09
C SER A 346 -22.23 28.44 -9.48
N ALA A 347 -21.61 28.23 -8.33
CA ALA A 347 -20.77 29.22 -7.71
C ALA A 347 -19.40 29.31 -8.41
N SER A 348 -19.30 29.06 -9.73
CA SER A 348 -18.06 29.16 -10.49
C SER A 348 -17.40 30.54 -10.34
N SER A 349 -18.20 31.59 -10.09
CA SER A 349 -17.74 32.95 -9.78
C SER A 349 -17.16 33.13 -8.35
N ALA A 350 -17.35 32.15 -7.46
CA ALA A 350 -16.91 32.18 -6.07
C ALA A 350 -15.66 31.32 -5.79
N VAL A 351 -15.22 30.49 -6.73
CA VAL A 351 -14.04 29.62 -6.57
C VAL A 351 -12.81 30.26 -7.21
N THR A 352 -11.70 30.28 -6.49
CA THR A 352 -10.43 30.83 -6.98
C THR A 352 -9.51 29.75 -7.56
N ALA A 353 -8.66 30.13 -8.52
CA ALA A 353 -7.63 29.23 -9.05
C ALA A 353 -6.69 28.69 -7.94
N GLY A 354 -6.45 29.48 -6.89
CA GLY A 354 -5.62 29.07 -5.75
C GLY A 354 -6.23 27.92 -4.93
N GLU A 355 -7.56 27.95 -4.71
CA GLU A 355 -8.27 26.88 -4.00
C GLU A 355 -8.23 25.56 -4.79
N ILE A 356 -8.39 25.63 -6.11
CA ILE A 356 -8.36 24.47 -7.00
C ILE A 356 -6.98 23.82 -7.00
N ARG A 357 -5.92 24.63 -7.17
CA ARG A 357 -4.52 24.17 -7.14
C ARG A 357 -4.13 23.53 -5.81
N ALA A 358 -4.80 23.89 -4.71
CA ALA A 358 -4.56 23.30 -3.40
C ALA A 358 -5.27 21.95 -3.21
N ALA A 359 -6.39 21.75 -3.91
CA ALA A 359 -7.28 20.59 -3.73
C ALA A 359 -7.07 19.46 -4.76
N ALA A 360 -6.37 19.72 -5.86
CA ALA A 360 -6.09 18.76 -6.94
C ALA A 360 -4.61 18.83 -7.36
N PRO A 361 -4.06 17.78 -8.00
CA PRO A 361 -2.74 17.88 -8.64
C PRO A 361 -2.81 18.93 -9.76
N TRP A 362 -1.75 19.72 -9.89
CA TRP A 362 -1.73 20.84 -10.82
C TRP A 362 -0.31 21.13 -11.31
N ASP A 363 -0.21 21.43 -12.60
CA ASP A 363 0.95 22.04 -13.24
C ASP A 363 0.43 23.04 -14.28
N ASP A 364 0.97 24.25 -14.29
CA ASP A 364 0.56 25.29 -15.25
C ASP A 364 0.97 24.96 -16.70
N SER A 365 1.83 23.96 -16.89
CA SER A 365 2.19 23.47 -18.22
C SER A 365 1.14 22.52 -18.80
N TRP A 366 0.20 21.98 -18.02
CA TRP A 366 -0.79 21.01 -18.50
C TRP A 366 -1.90 21.70 -19.31
N HIS A 367 -2.53 20.94 -20.21
CA HIS A 367 -3.73 21.40 -20.89
C HIS A 367 -4.96 20.96 -20.08
N THR A 368 -5.53 21.87 -19.29
CA THR A 368 -6.56 21.55 -18.30
C THR A 368 -7.97 21.94 -18.77
N LEU A 369 -8.89 20.97 -18.75
CA LEU A 369 -10.33 21.21 -18.78
C LEU A 369 -10.88 21.10 -17.37
N LEU A 370 -11.37 22.21 -16.82
CA LEU A 370 -11.88 22.27 -15.46
C LEU A 370 -13.42 22.29 -15.43
N PHE A 371 -13.98 21.46 -14.56
CA PHE A 371 -15.39 21.37 -14.27
C PHE A 371 -15.64 21.61 -12.79
N VAL A 372 -16.48 22.58 -12.48
CA VAL A 372 -16.87 22.96 -11.11
C VAL A 372 -18.33 22.58 -10.91
N ASP A 373 -18.62 21.70 -9.95
CA ASP A 373 -19.95 21.14 -9.69
C ASP A 373 -20.61 20.57 -10.96
N GLY A 374 -19.82 19.89 -11.79
CA GLY A 374 -20.26 19.28 -13.04
C GLY A 374 -20.44 20.24 -14.23
N ARG A 375 -20.12 21.54 -14.09
CA ARG A 375 -20.20 22.52 -15.19
C ARG A 375 -18.81 22.95 -15.66
N TYR A 376 -18.62 23.10 -16.97
CA TYR A 376 -17.37 23.57 -17.55
C TYR A 376 -17.05 25.02 -17.12
N ALA A 377 -15.83 25.26 -16.63
CA ALA A 377 -15.35 26.56 -16.17
C ALA A 377 -14.36 27.16 -17.17
N GLU A 378 -14.88 27.82 -18.21
CA GLU A 378 -14.10 28.37 -19.33
C GLU A 378 -12.95 29.29 -18.86
N SER A 379 -13.23 30.25 -17.96
CA SER A 379 -12.23 31.22 -17.48
C SER A 379 -11.06 30.62 -16.68
N LEU A 380 -11.17 29.36 -16.28
CA LEU A 380 -10.19 28.64 -15.48
C LEU A 380 -9.61 27.42 -16.21
N SER A 381 -10.04 27.18 -17.45
CA SER A 381 -9.54 26.11 -18.32
C SER A 381 -8.49 26.66 -19.29
N SER A 382 -7.66 25.77 -19.83
CA SER A 382 -6.65 26.13 -20.82
C SER A 382 -7.30 26.56 -22.14
N ALA A 383 -6.66 27.48 -22.86
CA ALA A 383 -7.14 27.89 -24.18
C ALA A 383 -6.99 26.73 -25.19
N PRO A 384 -7.89 26.62 -26.19
CA PRO A 384 -7.81 25.60 -27.24
C PRO A 384 -6.44 25.61 -27.95
N VAL A 385 -5.98 24.43 -28.37
CA VAL A 385 -4.70 24.25 -29.08
C VAL A 385 -4.99 23.88 -30.54
N ASP A 386 -4.34 24.56 -31.48
CA ASP A 386 -4.50 24.27 -32.91
C ASP A 386 -4.08 22.83 -33.24
N GLY A 387 -4.95 22.08 -33.92
CA GLY A 387 -4.70 20.69 -34.33
C GLY A 387 -4.98 19.65 -33.24
N LEU A 388 -5.46 20.06 -32.07
CA LEU A 388 -5.88 19.17 -31.00
C LEU A 388 -7.32 19.48 -30.59
N ASP A 389 -8.17 18.47 -30.58
CA ASP A 389 -9.57 18.62 -30.20
C ASP A 389 -9.75 18.31 -28.73
N VAL A 390 -9.35 19.24 -27.88
CA VAL A 390 -9.65 19.21 -26.44
C VAL A 390 -10.63 20.33 -26.12
N ALA A 391 -11.88 19.95 -25.86
CA ALA A 391 -12.98 20.90 -25.73
C ALA A 391 -14.09 20.38 -24.81
N ASN A 392 -14.96 21.29 -24.37
CA ASN A 392 -16.25 20.92 -23.81
C ASN A 392 -17.20 20.45 -24.93
N PHE A 393 -18.14 19.55 -24.63
CA PHE A 393 -19.08 18.99 -25.61
C PHE A 393 -19.89 20.03 -26.40
N SER A 394 -20.25 21.17 -25.78
CA SER A 394 -20.97 22.25 -26.47
C SER A 394 -20.12 22.97 -27.53
N ASP A 395 -18.80 22.89 -27.40
CA ASP A 395 -17.84 23.67 -28.19
C ASP A 395 -17.31 22.87 -29.39
N ALA A 396 -17.64 21.57 -29.46
CA ALA A 396 -17.30 20.72 -30.60
C ALA A 396 -18.04 21.15 -31.88
N VAL A 397 -17.28 21.35 -32.97
CA VAL A 397 -17.80 21.82 -34.27
C VAL A 397 -17.38 20.91 -35.43
N GLY A 398 -18.11 20.99 -36.55
CA GLY A 398 -17.72 20.36 -37.81
C GLY A 398 -17.53 18.83 -37.73
N PRO A 399 -16.47 18.26 -38.35
CA PRO A 399 -16.20 16.83 -38.33
C PRO A 399 -16.04 16.23 -36.92
N ASN A 400 -15.50 17.02 -35.98
CA ASN A 400 -15.22 16.57 -34.61
C ASN A 400 -16.50 16.36 -33.81
N ARG A 401 -17.52 17.19 -34.07
CA ARG A 401 -18.87 16.96 -33.56
C ARG A 401 -19.47 15.67 -34.11
N GLY A 402 -19.26 15.37 -35.39
CA GLY A 402 -19.73 14.11 -35.99
C GLY A 402 -19.10 12.89 -35.33
N LEU A 403 -17.79 12.95 -35.05
CA LEU A 403 -17.07 11.89 -34.31
C LEU A 403 -17.62 11.73 -32.89
N LEU A 404 -17.76 12.83 -32.14
CA LEU A 404 -18.34 12.84 -30.79
C LEU A 404 -19.75 12.22 -30.78
N GLU A 405 -20.64 12.68 -31.67
CA GLU A 405 -22.02 12.15 -31.79
C GLU A 405 -22.07 10.66 -32.12
N SER A 406 -21.12 10.15 -32.93
CA SER A 406 -21.09 8.73 -33.29
C SER A 406 -20.58 7.82 -32.17
N GLN A 407 -19.69 8.33 -31.30
CA GLN A 407 -18.95 7.52 -30.32
C GLN A 407 -19.52 7.60 -28.91
N ILE A 408 -20.14 8.72 -28.53
CA ILE A 408 -20.64 8.92 -27.17
C ILE A 408 -21.75 7.91 -26.81
N GLY A 409 -21.58 7.20 -25.69
CA GLY A 409 -22.52 6.21 -25.19
C GLY A 409 -22.52 4.88 -25.95
N GLN A 410 -21.50 4.63 -26.78
CA GLN A 410 -21.34 3.34 -27.48
C GLN A 410 -20.68 2.28 -26.59
N LEU A 411 -19.64 2.67 -25.83
CA LEU A 411 -18.92 1.74 -24.96
C LEU A 411 -19.59 1.63 -23.59
N ALA A 412 -20.12 2.74 -23.07
CA ALA A 412 -20.90 2.80 -21.85
C ALA A 412 -22.40 2.80 -22.19
N ALA A 413 -22.89 1.67 -22.72
CA ALA A 413 -24.28 1.50 -23.12
C ALA A 413 -25.24 1.64 -21.92
N VAL A 414 -26.33 2.38 -22.13
CA VAL A 414 -27.31 2.72 -21.08
C VAL A 414 -28.22 1.54 -20.71
N GLU A 415 -28.19 0.48 -21.49
CA GLU A 415 -28.91 -0.77 -21.24
C GLU A 415 -28.18 -1.67 -20.23
N ASP A 416 -26.86 -1.53 -20.13
CA ASP A 416 -26.01 -2.46 -19.39
C ASP A 416 -25.73 -2.00 -17.95
N ASP A 417 -25.70 -0.69 -17.72
CA ASP A 417 -25.37 -0.13 -16.41
C ASP A 417 -26.29 1.04 -16.02
N ALA A 418 -26.83 0.97 -14.80
CA ALA A 418 -27.77 1.95 -14.28
C ALA A 418 -27.14 3.32 -13.99
N PHE A 419 -25.87 3.37 -13.60
CA PHE A 419 -25.14 4.62 -13.38
C PHE A 419 -24.70 5.23 -14.71
N ALA A 420 -24.29 4.42 -15.68
CA ALA A 420 -24.10 4.89 -17.05
C ALA A 420 -25.39 5.51 -17.62
N ALA A 421 -26.55 4.88 -17.38
CA ALA A 421 -27.85 5.43 -17.76
C ALA A 421 -28.19 6.72 -17.02
N LEU A 422 -27.94 6.80 -15.72
CA LEU A 422 -28.20 7.99 -14.91
C LEU A 422 -27.31 9.17 -15.36
N ASN A 423 -25.99 8.98 -15.40
CA ASN A 423 -25.05 9.95 -15.92
C ASN A 423 -25.43 10.44 -17.33
N THR A 424 -25.73 9.51 -18.25
CA THR A 424 -26.09 9.84 -19.63
C THR A 424 -27.42 10.60 -19.70
N ALA A 425 -28.35 10.40 -18.76
CA ALA A 425 -29.59 11.17 -18.69
C ALA A 425 -29.36 12.64 -18.27
N PHE A 426 -28.31 12.89 -17.47
CA PHE A 426 -27.98 14.21 -16.92
C PHE A 426 -26.81 14.91 -17.63
N VAL A 427 -26.25 14.32 -18.69
CA VAL A 427 -25.15 14.93 -19.45
C VAL A 427 -25.57 16.31 -20.00
N ASP A 428 -24.75 17.32 -19.73
CA ASP A 428 -24.94 18.70 -20.22
C ASP A 428 -23.59 19.22 -20.72
N HIS A 429 -22.60 19.21 -19.82
CA HIS A 429 -21.20 19.47 -20.12
C HIS A 429 -20.40 18.15 -20.09
N GLY A 430 -19.26 18.14 -20.77
CA GLY A 430 -18.37 16.98 -20.79
C GLY A 430 -17.09 17.25 -21.55
N ALA A 431 -16.04 16.49 -21.25
CA ALA A 431 -14.73 16.63 -21.89
C ALA A 431 -14.67 15.76 -23.16
N PHE A 432 -14.35 16.36 -24.30
CA PHE A 432 -13.99 15.63 -25.51
C PHE A 432 -12.50 15.82 -25.76
N VAL A 433 -11.77 14.71 -25.91
CA VAL A 433 -10.34 14.68 -26.20
C VAL A 433 -10.13 13.80 -27.43
N HIS A 434 -9.82 14.40 -28.57
CA HIS A 434 -9.44 13.67 -29.77
C HIS A 434 -8.01 14.01 -30.18
N VAL A 435 -7.19 12.97 -30.30
CA VAL A 435 -5.79 13.05 -30.72
C VAL A 435 -5.68 12.47 -32.14
N PRO A 436 -5.32 13.29 -33.14
CA PRO A 436 -5.27 12.83 -34.53
C PRO A 436 -4.24 11.71 -34.76
N GLU A 437 -4.39 11.00 -35.87
CA GLU A 437 -3.44 9.97 -36.32
C GLU A 437 -1.99 10.49 -36.35
N GLY A 438 -1.07 9.68 -35.84
CA GLY A 438 0.36 9.95 -35.79
C GLY A 438 0.78 11.11 -34.88
N THR A 439 -0.14 11.68 -34.10
CA THR A 439 0.14 12.84 -33.23
C THR A 439 0.62 12.39 -31.86
N GLU A 440 1.75 12.94 -31.41
CA GLU A 440 2.26 12.78 -30.04
C GLU A 440 2.05 14.08 -29.27
N LEU A 441 1.38 13.97 -28.12
CA LEU A 441 1.10 15.08 -27.23
C LEU A 441 2.14 15.10 -26.10
N ASP A 442 3.07 16.06 -26.16
CA ASP A 442 4.13 16.22 -25.17
C ASP A 442 3.63 16.71 -23.80
N VAL A 443 2.43 17.29 -23.77
CA VAL A 443 1.83 17.90 -22.59
C VAL A 443 0.66 17.03 -22.10
N PRO A 444 0.56 16.72 -20.80
CA PRO A 444 -0.61 16.05 -20.25
C PRO A 444 -1.90 16.83 -20.48
N VAL A 445 -2.97 16.12 -20.86
CA VAL A 445 -4.33 16.63 -20.81
C VAL A 445 -4.91 16.32 -19.44
N HIS A 446 -5.39 17.34 -18.73
CA HIS A 446 -5.93 17.21 -17.37
C HIS A 446 -7.42 17.53 -17.36
N ILE A 447 -8.24 16.53 -17.08
CA ILE A 447 -9.68 16.69 -16.85
C ILE A 447 -9.90 16.78 -15.34
N ALA A 448 -10.19 17.99 -14.87
CA ALA A 448 -10.32 18.30 -13.45
C ALA A 448 -11.78 18.49 -13.04
N HIS A 449 -12.25 17.67 -12.09
CA HIS A 449 -13.56 17.80 -11.47
C HIS A 449 -13.42 18.24 -10.02
N VAL A 450 -14.04 19.37 -9.69
CA VAL A 450 -13.98 19.99 -8.37
C VAL A 450 -15.40 20.22 -7.86
N ASN A 451 -15.70 19.62 -6.72
CA ASN A 451 -16.95 19.85 -6.00
C ASN A 451 -16.74 20.95 -4.95
N THR A 452 -17.61 21.96 -4.97
CA THR A 452 -17.53 23.13 -4.10
C THR A 452 -18.22 22.91 -2.75
N ASN A 453 -18.08 23.89 -1.85
CA ASN A 453 -18.66 23.85 -0.50
C ASN A 453 -20.04 24.55 -0.43
N VAL A 454 -20.78 24.61 -1.54
CA VAL A 454 -22.10 25.27 -1.62
C VAL A 454 -23.13 24.57 -0.73
N GLU A 455 -24.12 25.31 -0.23
CA GLU A 455 -25.20 24.73 0.58
C GLU A 455 -26.06 23.73 -0.21
N GLY A 456 -26.51 22.70 0.51
CA GLY A 456 -27.32 21.59 -0.02
C GLY A 456 -26.47 20.37 -0.39
N ASP A 457 -27.14 19.23 -0.55
CA ASP A 457 -26.55 18.02 -1.10
C ASP A 457 -26.61 18.14 -2.64
N ARG A 458 -25.48 18.11 -3.35
CA ARG A 458 -25.43 18.29 -4.81
C ARG A 458 -25.02 17.00 -5.53
N ALA A 459 -25.46 16.87 -6.78
CA ALA A 459 -24.99 15.85 -7.70
C ALA A 459 -24.24 16.46 -8.87
N ALA A 460 -23.15 15.82 -9.26
CA ALA A 460 -22.42 16.09 -10.49
C ALA A 460 -22.37 14.81 -11.35
N TYR A 461 -22.52 14.97 -12.66
CA TYR A 461 -22.48 13.88 -13.64
C TYR A 461 -21.35 14.06 -14.66
N PRO A 462 -20.06 13.97 -14.24
CA PRO A 462 -18.92 14.07 -15.14
C PRO A 462 -19.01 13.10 -16.33
N ARG A 463 -18.77 13.60 -17.55
CA ARG A 463 -18.72 12.79 -18.76
C ARG A 463 -17.47 13.12 -19.55
N ALA A 464 -16.74 12.11 -20.00
CA ALA A 464 -15.63 12.28 -20.92
C ALA A 464 -15.63 11.25 -22.05
N LEU A 465 -15.22 11.69 -23.24
CA LEU A 465 -14.93 10.83 -24.39
C LEU A 465 -13.52 11.13 -24.88
N VAL A 466 -12.70 10.09 -24.99
CA VAL A 466 -11.33 10.16 -25.47
C VAL A 466 -11.18 9.29 -26.71
N VAL A 467 -10.68 9.85 -27.80
CA VAL A 467 -10.41 9.12 -29.05
C VAL A 467 -8.95 9.33 -29.42
N ALA A 468 -8.15 8.29 -29.26
CA ALA A 468 -6.74 8.27 -29.63
C ALA A 468 -6.61 7.66 -31.03
N GLY A 469 -6.30 8.50 -32.02
CA GLY A 469 -6.12 8.09 -33.42
C GLY A 469 -4.95 7.14 -33.63
N ARG A 470 -4.86 6.56 -34.83
CA ARG A 470 -3.85 5.55 -35.16
C ARG A 470 -2.44 6.03 -34.86
N GLY A 471 -1.64 5.23 -34.15
CA GLY A 471 -0.25 5.57 -33.79
C GLY A 471 -0.09 6.84 -32.95
N SER A 472 -1.16 7.38 -32.37
CA SER A 472 -1.09 8.58 -31.52
C SER A 472 -0.59 8.28 -30.12
N ARG A 473 -0.15 9.30 -29.39
CA ARG A 473 0.25 9.19 -27.98
C ARG A 473 -0.33 10.30 -27.13
N LEU A 474 -0.91 9.93 -25.98
CA LEU A 474 -1.57 10.82 -25.03
C LEU A 474 -1.19 10.48 -23.58
N THR A 475 -0.94 11.51 -22.77
CA THR A 475 -1.04 11.40 -21.31
C THR A 475 -2.32 12.08 -20.84
N LEU A 476 -3.19 11.34 -20.16
CA LEU A 476 -4.47 11.82 -19.64
C LEU A 476 -4.48 11.73 -18.11
N ILE A 477 -4.82 12.84 -17.45
CA ILE A 477 -4.96 12.92 -16.00
C ILE A 477 -6.43 13.25 -15.71
N GLU A 478 -7.10 12.41 -14.94
CA GLU A 478 -8.48 12.57 -14.51
C GLU A 478 -8.51 12.74 -12.99
N THR A 479 -9.15 13.80 -12.49
CA THR A 479 -9.12 14.11 -11.05
C THR A 479 -10.49 14.48 -10.51
N TYR A 480 -10.77 13.98 -9.30
CA TYR A 480 -11.98 14.26 -8.54
C TYR A 480 -11.60 14.74 -7.13
N SER A 481 -12.02 15.95 -6.79
CA SER A 481 -11.63 16.61 -5.54
C SER A 481 -12.78 17.40 -4.93
N SER A 482 -12.68 17.69 -3.63
CA SER A 482 -13.65 18.52 -2.90
C SER A 482 -12.95 19.70 -2.25
N LEU A 483 -13.52 20.90 -2.39
CA LEU A 483 -13.04 22.11 -1.71
C LEU A 483 -13.54 22.24 -0.26
N GLY A 484 -14.50 21.40 0.13
CA GLY A 484 -15.09 21.40 1.46
C GLY A 484 -15.56 20.02 1.88
N GLU A 485 -16.31 19.97 2.98
CA GLU A 485 -16.75 18.73 3.65
C GLU A 485 -18.23 18.41 3.40
N LYS A 486 -18.91 19.21 2.57
CA LYS A 486 -20.32 18.98 2.24
C LYS A 486 -20.48 17.68 1.47
N ARG A 487 -21.63 17.04 1.70
CA ARG A 487 -22.00 15.80 1.06
C ARG A 487 -22.33 16.05 -0.41
N GLN A 488 -21.78 15.19 -1.25
CA GLN A 488 -21.85 15.28 -2.70
C GLN A 488 -22.12 13.89 -3.28
N PHE A 489 -22.70 13.85 -4.48
CA PHE A 489 -22.77 12.64 -5.29
C PHE A 489 -22.14 12.89 -6.65
N THR A 490 -21.07 12.16 -6.94
CA THR A 490 -20.39 12.19 -8.22
C THR A 490 -20.65 10.86 -8.93
N ASP A 491 -21.26 10.93 -10.10
CA ASP A 491 -21.48 9.78 -10.99
C ASP A 491 -20.74 10.05 -12.30
N SER A 492 -19.54 9.48 -12.47
CA SER A 492 -18.66 9.76 -13.60
C SER A 492 -18.69 8.66 -14.65
N VAL A 493 -18.76 9.02 -15.93
CA VAL A 493 -18.60 8.07 -17.03
C VAL A 493 -17.49 8.52 -17.98
N VAL A 494 -16.57 7.62 -18.31
CA VAL A 494 -15.48 7.86 -19.25
C VAL A 494 -15.45 6.75 -20.30
N GLU A 495 -15.37 7.15 -21.57
CA GLU A 495 -15.21 6.24 -22.70
C GLU A 495 -13.90 6.57 -23.42
N MET A 496 -13.09 5.55 -23.70
CA MET A 496 -11.82 5.70 -24.41
C MET A 496 -11.73 4.73 -25.57
N VAL A 497 -11.46 5.25 -26.77
CA VAL A 497 -11.24 4.47 -27.99
C VAL A 497 -9.78 4.63 -28.39
N LEU A 498 -9.03 3.53 -28.43
CA LEU A 498 -7.66 3.49 -28.90
C LEU A 498 -7.62 2.78 -30.25
N GLU A 499 -7.30 3.54 -31.29
CA GLU A 499 -7.08 3.01 -32.63
C GLU A 499 -5.75 2.24 -32.73
N GLU A 500 -5.52 1.62 -33.88
CA GLU A 500 -4.33 0.80 -34.16
C GLU A 500 -3.02 1.52 -33.78
N GLY A 501 -2.19 0.88 -32.94
CA GLY A 501 -0.90 1.43 -32.49
C GLY A 501 -0.96 2.63 -31.54
N ALA A 502 -2.15 3.07 -31.10
CA ALA A 502 -2.29 4.20 -30.19
C ALA A 502 -1.77 3.88 -28.77
N GLN A 503 -1.24 4.88 -28.08
CA GLN A 503 -0.67 4.75 -26.73
C GLN A 503 -1.27 5.78 -25.77
N VAL A 504 -1.88 5.32 -24.68
CA VAL A 504 -2.49 6.20 -23.69
C VAL A 504 -1.99 5.86 -22.28
N ASP A 505 -1.30 6.83 -21.66
CA ASP A 505 -0.99 6.83 -20.22
C ASP A 505 -2.09 7.60 -19.47
N HIS A 506 -2.98 6.87 -18.79
CA HIS A 506 -4.09 7.38 -18.00
C HIS A 506 -3.77 7.36 -16.49
N TYR A 507 -4.13 8.44 -15.80
CA TYR A 507 -4.04 8.55 -14.35
C TYR A 507 -5.37 9.00 -13.75
N ARG A 508 -5.92 8.24 -12.80
CA ARG A 508 -7.17 8.59 -12.10
C ARG A 508 -6.90 8.91 -10.64
N ILE A 509 -7.24 10.12 -10.20
CA ILE A 509 -7.09 10.58 -8.81
C ILE A 509 -8.46 10.84 -8.18
N LEU A 510 -8.78 10.10 -7.14
CA LEU A 510 -9.99 10.29 -6.34
C LEU A 510 -9.59 10.75 -4.93
N THR A 511 -9.88 12.01 -4.61
CA THR A 511 -9.57 12.64 -3.31
C THR A 511 -10.72 13.48 -2.79
N GLU A 512 -11.96 13.09 -3.13
CA GLU A 512 -13.17 13.71 -2.60
C GLU A 512 -13.34 13.45 -1.10
N ASN A 513 -14.13 14.27 -0.41
CA ASN A 513 -14.25 14.21 1.05
C ASN A 513 -15.01 12.96 1.58
N GLU A 514 -14.91 12.70 2.89
CA GLU A 514 -15.53 11.55 3.59
C GLU A 514 -17.06 11.55 3.64
N SER A 515 -17.71 12.62 3.19
CA SER A 515 -19.16 12.69 3.04
C SER A 515 -19.63 12.41 1.61
N THR A 516 -18.73 12.36 0.63
CA THR A 516 -19.06 12.19 -0.78
C THR A 516 -19.36 10.74 -1.14
N PHE A 517 -20.33 10.53 -2.03
CA PHE A 517 -20.51 9.27 -2.76
C PHE A 517 -19.97 9.43 -4.17
N HIS A 518 -19.15 8.48 -4.61
CA HIS A 518 -18.56 8.48 -5.94
C HIS A 518 -18.81 7.15 -6.63
N ILE A 519 -19.42 7.15 -7.80
CA ILE A 519 -19.56 5.97 -8.65
C ILE A 519 -18.95 6.31 -10.01
N GLY A 520 -17.92 5.58 -10.40
CA GLY A 520 -17.21 5.79 -11.66
C GLY A 520 -17.30 4.59 -12.57
N VAL A 521 -17.62 4.84 -13.84
CA VAL A 521 -17.69 3.85 -14.92
C VAL A 521 -16.69 4.29 -16.00
N THR A 522 -15.71 3.45 -16.28
CA THR A 522 -14.76 3.64 -17.39
C THR A 522 -14.83 2.46 -18.34
N ARG A 523 -14.93 2.74 -19.63
CA ARG A 523 -14.94 1.74 -20.71
C ARG A 523 -13.88 2.08 -21.73
N VAL A 524 -13.01 1.12 -22.03
CA VAL A 524 -11.90 1.29 -22.96
C VAL A 524 -11.99 0.23 -24.04
N HIS A 525 -11.92 0.65 -25.30
CA HIS A 525 -11.79 -0.23 -26.46
C HIS A 525 -10.40 -0.07 -27.07
N GLN A 526 -9.74 -1.20 -27.33
CA GLN A 526 -8.38 -1.25 -27.87
C GLN A 526 -8.35 -2.00 -29.20
N SER A 527 -7.85 -1.33 -30.24
CA SER A 527 -7.51 -1.92 -31.53
C SER A 527 -6.11 -2.52 -31.54
N SER A 528 -5.69 -3.10 -32.67
CA SER A 528 -4.44 -3.87 -32.79
C SER A 528 -3.22 -3.07 -32.38
N ASP A 529 -2.29 -3.72 -31.69
CA ASP A 529 -1.00 -3.16 -31.27
C ASP A 529 -1.10 -1.85 -30.44
N SER A 530 -2.28 -1.54 -29.88
CA SER A 530 -2.47 -0.39 -28.99
C SER A 530 -2.06 -0.70 -27.56
N ASN A 531 -1.64 0.33 -26.81
CA ASN A 531 -1.22 0.21 -25.41
C ASN A 531 -2.00 1.17 -24.50
N PHE A 532 -2.69 0.62 -23.51
CA PHE A 532 -3.42 1.38 -22.50
C PHE A 532 -2.85 1.14 -21.11
N ARG A 533 -2.31 2.18 -20.47
CA ARG A 533 -1.80 2.11 -19.11
C ARG A 533 -2.61 3.02 -18.20
N SER A 534 -3.26 2.47 -17.18
CA SER A 534 -4.08 3.21 -16.22
C SER A 534 -3.58 3.01 -14.79
N ILE A 535 -3.16 4.09 -14.14
CA ILE A 535 -2.73 4.08 -12.74
C ILE A 535 -3.70 4.91 -11.89
N SER A 536 -4.29 4.30 -10.87
CA SER A 536 -5.29 4.95 -10.01
C SER A 536 -4.77 5.20 -8.60
N PHE A 537 -5.20 6.32 -8.01
CA PHE A 537 -5.02 6.62 -6.59
C PHE A 537 -6.36 7.05 -6.01
N ALA A 538 -6.80 6.38 -4.95
CA ALA A 538 -8.09 6.66 -4.33
C ALA A 538 -7.97 6.81 -2.81
N THR A 539 -8.54 7.91 -2.34
CA THR A 539 -8.79 8.20 -0.93
C THR A 539 -10.17 8.83 -0.85
N GLY A 540 -10.81 8.75 0.31
CA GLY A 540 -11.70 9.86 0.66
C GLY A 540 -13.21 9.64 0.62
N PRO A 541 -13.89 8.98 -0.32
CA PRO A 541 -15.35 8.99 -0.32
C PRO A 541 -15.95 8.11 0.79
N ALA A 542 -17.16 8.44 1.22
CA ALA A 542 -17.98 7.60 2.08
C ALA A 542 -18.26 6.23 1.41
N ILE A 543 -18.63 6.29 0.13
CA ILE A 543 -18.76 5.14 -0.77
C ILE A 543 -18.12 5.56 -2.09
N GLY A 544 -17.05 4.91 -2.49
CA GLY A 544 -16.46 5.04 -3.81
C GLY A 544 -16.55 3.71 -4.55
N ARG A 545 -16.92 3.74 -5.83
CA ARG A 545 -16.76 2.61 -6.74
C ARG A 545 -16.04 3.06 -8.01
N ASN A 546 -15.04 2.30 -8.41
CA ASN A 546 -14.33 2.43 -9.68
C ASN A 546 -14.59 1.17 -10.51
N ASP A 547 -15.46 1.27 -11.51
CA ASP A 547 -15.76 0.20 -12.45
C ASP A 547 -15.06 0.45 -13.79
N LEU A 548 -13.93 -0.21 -14.01
CA LEU A 548 -13.08 -0.08 -15.20
C LEU A 548 -13.12 -1.38 -16.00
N HIS A 549 -13.55 -1.28 -17.26
CA HIS A 549 -13.49 -2.37 -18.23
C HIS A 549 -12.61 -2.00 -19.43
N VAL A 550 -11.70 -2.89 -19.80
CA VAL A 550 -10.87 -2.77 -20.99
C VAL A 550 -11.11 -3.95 -21.93
N GLN A 551 -11.54 -3.66 -23.16
CA GLN A 551 -11.75 -4.64 -24.21
C GLN A 551 -10.58 -4.62 -25.19
N LEU A 552 -9.78 -5.69 -25.18
CA LEU A 552 -8.67 -5.92 -26.11
C LEU A 552 -9.25 -6.61 -27.36
N ASP A 553 -9.76 -5.80 -28.28
CA ASP A 553 -10.44 -6.23 -29.52
C ASP A 553 -9.55 -6.16 -30.76
N GLY A 554 -8.24 -5.99 -30.55
CA GLY A 554 -7.21 -6.04 -31.58
C GLY A 554 -6.10 -7.02 -31.22
N THR A 555 -5.48 -7.62 -32.24
CA THR A 555 -4.33 -8.50 -32.02
C THR A 555 -3.17 -7.70 -31.46
N GLY A 556 -2.46 -8.24 -30.45
CA GLY A 556 -1.27 -7.59 -29.89
C GLY A 556 -1.58 -6.38 -28.99
N ALA A 557 -2.84 -6.12 -28.66
CA ALA A 557 -3.20 -5.06 -27.72
C ALA A 557 -2.64 -5.36 -26.31
N GLU A 558 -2.17 -4.33 -25.62
CA GLU A 558 -1.61 -4.44 -24.28
C GLU A 558 -2.32 -3.49 -23.31
N CYS A 559 -2.59 -3.95 -22.08
CA CYS A 559 -3.09 -3.08 -21.02
C CYS A 559 -2.38 -3.29 -19.67
N THR A 560 -2.16 -2.20 -18.94
CA THR A 560 -1.64 -2.20 -17.56
C THR A 560 -2.58 -1.43 -16.65
N LEU A 561 -3.19 -2.09 -15.67
CA LEU A 561 -4.21 -1.51 -14.77
C LEU A 561 -3.75 -1.63 -13.33
N HIS A 562 -3.18 -0.56 -12.79
CA HIS A 562 -2.66 -0.55 -11.43
C HIS A 562 -3.42 0.45 -10.54
N GLY A 563 -3.40 0.22 -9.24
CA GLY A 563 -4.10 1.10 -8.32
C GLY A 563 -3.64 1.03 -6.87
N LEU A 564 -3.62 2.19 -6.21
CA LEU A 564 -3.44 2.32 -4.77
C LEU A 564 -4.70 2.93 -4.18
N TYR A 565 -5.25 2.27 -3.15
CA TYR A 565 -6.33 2.83 -2.38
C TYR A 565 -6.05 2.80 -0.88
N MET A 566 -6.43 3.89 -0.22
CA MET A 566 -6.21 4.06 1.21
C MET A 566 -7.52 4.47 1.88
N THR A 567 -8.04 3.63 2.78
CA THR A 567 -9.34 3.85 3.43
C THR A 567 -9.24 3.80 4.95
N THR A 568 -10.05 4.62 5.61
CA THR A 568 -10.13 4.72 7.06
C THR A 568 -11.56 4.93 7.54
N ASN A 569 -11.76 5.15 8.83
CA ASN A 569 -13.04 5.49 9.44
C ASN A 569 -14.14 4.49 9.10
N ARG A 570 -15.09 4.87 8.26
CA ARG A 570 -16.22 4.04 7.79
C ARG A 570 -16.35 4.06 6.27
N GLN A 571 -15.28 4.44 5.57
CA GLN A 571 -15.25 4.52 4.11
C GLN A 571 -15.46 3.13 3.51
N HIS A 572 -16.09 3.10 2.34
CA HIS A 572 -16.25 1.92 1.51
C HIS A 572 -15.65 2.21 0.14
N LEU A 573 -14.64 1.45 -0.29
CA LEU A 573 -14.08 1.60 -1.63
C LEU A 573 -14.12 0.29 -2.43
N ASP A 574 -14.74 0.32 -3.59
CA ASP A 574 -14.94 -0.83 -4.45
C ASP A 574 -14.21 -0.63 -5.79
N ASN A 575 -13.23 -1.47 -6.07
CA ASN A 575 -12.53 -1.50 -7.35
C ASN A 575 -13.00 -2.72 -8.12
N HIS A 576 -13.81 -2.48 -9.15
CA HIS A 576 -14.30 -3.48 -10.08
C HIS A 576 -13.55 -3.36 -11.40
N ILE A 577 -12.50 -4.15 -11.56
CA ILE A 577 -11.52 -4.03 -12.64
C ILE A 577 -11.64 -5.26 -13.54
N SER A 578 -11.81 -5.05 -14.84
CA SER A 578 -12.00 -6.17 -15.75
C SER A 578 -11.37 -5.97 -17.12
N THR A 579 -10.99 -7.08 -17.73
CA THR A 579 -10.39 -7.12 -19.06
C THR A 579 -11.01 -8.24 -19.88
N THR A 580 -11.36 -7.96 -21.13
CA THR A 580 -11.77 -8.98 -22.11
C THR A 580 -10.70 -9.07 -23.21
N HIS A 581 -10.07 -10.24 -23.34
CA HIS A 581 -9.22 -10.58 -24.47
C HIS A 581 -10.09 -11.20 -25.56
N ALA A 582 -10.46 -10.40 -26.56
CA ALA A 582 -11.31 -10.83 -27.67
C ALA A 582 -10.50 -11.29 -28.90
N LYS A 583 -9.22 -10.90 -29.00
CA LYS A 583 -8.31 -11.26 -30.10
C LYS A 583 -7.00 -11.89 -29.61
N PRO A 584 -6.27 -12.61 -30.49
CA PRO A 584 -5.01 -13.25 -30.13
C PRO A 584 -3.92 -12.29 -29.65
N ASN A 585 -2.93 -12.84 -28.94
CA ASN A 585 -1.72 -12.15 -28.50
C ASN A 585 -1.97 -10.91 -27.60
N GLY A 586 -3.12 -10.83 -26.94
CA GLY A 586 -3.41 -9.77 -25.97
C GLY A 586 -2.61 -9.95 -24.68
N THR A 587 -2.20 -8.84 -24.06
CA THR A 587 -1.48 -8.85 -22.77
C THR A 587 -2.17 -7.94 -21.77
N SER A 588 -2.44 -8.43 -20.56
CA SER A 588 -2.99 -7.60 -19.47
C SER A 588 -2.26 -7.81 -18.15
N HIS A 589 -1.81 -6.71 -17.55
CA HIS A 589 -1.21 -6.69 -16.21
C HIS A 589 -2.15 -5.95 -15.25
N GLN A 590 -2.53 -6.57 -14.14
CA GLN A 590 -3.35 -5.94 -13.11
C GLN A 590 -2.65 -6.00 -11.76
N PHE A 591 -2.47 -4.85 -11.10
CA PHE A 591 -1.82 -4.79 -9.80
C PHE A 591 -2.43 -3.73 -8.87
N TYR A 592 -3.18 -4.18 -7.88
CA TYR A 592 -3.84 -3.31 -6.91
C TYR A 592 -3.28 -3.49 -5.50
N LYS A 593 -3.22 -2.37 -4.77
CA LYS A 593 -2.82 -2.31 -3.38
C LYS A 593 -3.84 -1.57 -2.52
N GLY A 594 -4.33 -2.22 -1.48
CA GLY A 594 -5.19 -1.63 -0.46
C GLY A 594 -4.49 -1.41 0.86
N ILE A 595 -4.67 -0.24 1.47
CA ILE A 595 -4.29 0.05 2.87
C ILE A 595 -5.56 0.45 3.62
N LEU A 596 -5.98 -0.34 4.60
CA LEU A 596 -7.26 -0.16 5.27
C LEU A 596 -7.09 0.00 6.79
N ALA A 597 -7.80 0.94 7.40
CA ALA A 597 -7.83 1.14 8.85
C ALA A 597 -9.21 1.51 9.40
N GLY A 598 -9.29 1.61 10.73
CA GLY A 598 -10.54 1.92 11.41
C GLY A 598 -11.57 0.81 11.24
N ARG A 599 -12.72 1.16 10.65
CA ARG A 599 -13.81 0.24 10.30
C ARG A 599 -14.14 0.37 8.80
N SER A 600 -13.14 0.74 8.00
CA SER A 600 -13.30 0.85 6.55
C SER A 600 -13.51 -0.52 5.94
N ARG A 601 -14.14 -0.51 4.77
CA ARG A 601 -14.33 -1.68 3.94
C ARG A 601 -13.78 -1.39 2.56
N ALA A 602 -13.19 -2.41 1.95
CA ALA A 602 -12.90 -2.34 0.53
C ALA A 602 -13.34 -3.62 -0.18
N VAL A 603 -13.50 -3.50 -1.49
CA VAL A 603 -13.80 -4.60 -2.40
C VAL A 603 -12.82 -4.50 -3.56
N PHE A 604 -12.23 -5.62 -3.94
CA PHE A 604 -11.49 -5.74 -5.18
C PHE A 604 -12.06 -6.90 -5.98
N SER A 605 -12.69 -6.59 -7.11
CA SER A 605 -13.21 -7.58 -8.06
C SER A 605 -12.38 -7.47 -9.32
N GLY A 606 -11.57 -8.49 -9.61
CA GLY A 606 -10.71 -8.52 -10.80
C GLY A 606 -11.16 -9.64 -11.73
N LYS A 607 -11.75 -9.31 -12.87
CA LYS A 607 -12.25 -10.30 -13.85
C LYS A 607 -11.42 -10.27 -15.13
N VAL A 608 -10.86 -11.41 -15.50
CA VAL A 608 -10.24 -11.60 -16.83
C VAL A 608 -11.08 -12.60 -17.62
N LEU A 609 -11.61 -12.15 -18.75
CA LEU A 609 -12.26 -12.99 -19.75
C LEU A 609 -11.30 -13.18 -20.93
N VAL A 610 -11.05 -14.42 -21.32
CA VAL A 610 -10.30 -14.75 -22.55
C VAL A 610 -11.20 -15.54 -23.48
N GLU A 611 -11.58 -14.94 -24.59
CA GLU A 611 -12.48 -15.55 -25.57
C GLU A 611 -11.81 -16.72 -26.31
N ARG A 612 -12.62 -17.57 -26.94
CA ARG A 612 -12.18 -18.82 -27.58
C ARG A 612 -11.09 -18.59 -28.63
N ASP A 613 -11.17 -17.50 -29.37
CA ASP A 613 -10.25 -17.20 -30.47
C ASP A 613 -9.04 -16.36 -30.00
N ALA A 614 -8.99 -15.93 -28.73
CA ALA A 614 -7.91 -15.13 -28.15
C ALA A 614 -6.71 -15.99 -27.71
N GLN A 615 -6.17 -16.77 -28.65
CA GLN A 615 -5.00 -17.61 -28.42
C GLN A 615 -3.76 -16.76 -28.14
N LYS A 616 -2.78 -17.33 -27.43
CA LYS A 616 -1.53 -16.67 -27.03
C LYS A 616 -1.71 -15.47 -26.09
N SER A 617 -2.88 -15.32 -25.49
CA SER A 617 -3.12 -14.27 -24.50
C SER A 617 -2.31 -14.50 -23.24
N TYR A 618 -1.84 -13.40 -22.65
CA TYR A 618 -1.17 -13.36 -21.36
C TYR A 618 -1.96 -12.46 -20.40
N ALA A 619 -2.22 -12.95 -19.19
CA ALA A 619 -2.81 -12.14 -18.14
C ALA A 619 -2.19 -12.47 -16.78
N ASP A 620 -1.87 -11.45 -15.98
CA ASP A 620 -1.62 -11.63 -14.56
C ASP A 620 -2.35 -10.58 -13.73
N GLN A 621 -2.79 -11.03 -12.55
CA GLN A 621 -3.52 -10.20 -11.61
C GLN A 621 -2.95 -10.38 -10.21
N LYS A 622 -2.66 -9.26 -9.55
CA LYS A 622 -2.15 -9.23 -8.18
C LYS A 622 -2.91 -8.20 -7.36
N ASP A 623 -3.39 -8.63 -6.21
CA ASP A 623 -4.08 -7.77 -5.24
C ASP A 623 -3.43 -7.95 -3.86
N LEU A 624 -2.85 -6.90 -3.30
CA LEU A 624 -2.20 -6.95 -1.99
C LEU A 624 -2.87 -5.98 -1.03
N ASN A 625 -3.24 -6.47 0.15
CA ASN A 625 -4.02 -5.68 1.11
C ASN A 625 -3.40 -5.67 2.50
N LEU A 626 -3.22 -4.47 3.04
CA LEU A 626 -2.71 -4.24 4.38
C LEU A 626 -3.85 -3.78 5.31
N LEU A 627 -4.19 -4.64 6.28
CA LEU A 627 -5.20 -4.38 7.29
C LEU A 627 -4.54 -3.83 8.56
N LEU A 628 -4.73 -2.56 8.83
CA LEU A 628 -4.13 -1.85 9.97
C LEU A 628 -5.02 -1.81 11.20
N SER A 629 -6.23 -2.37 11.14
CA SER A 629 -7.17 -2.37 12.26
C SER A 629 -8.00 -3.65 12.26
N ARG A 630 -8.36 -4.15 13.46
CA ARG A 630 -9.13 -5.40 13.63
C ARG A 630 -10.54 -5.38 13.00
N ARG A 631 -11.04 -4.20 12.65
CA ARG A 631 -12.38 -3.99 12.07
C ARG A 631 -12.33 -3.51 10.62
N ALA A 632 -11.14 -3.39 10.04
CA ALA A 632 -11.00 -3.18 8.61
C ALA A 632 -11.30 -4.49 7.89
N GLU A 633 -12.03 -4.43 6.78
CA GLU A 633 -12.45 -5.61 6.02
C GLU A 633 -12.15 -5.40 4.53
N ILE A 634 -11.67 -6.45 3.87
CA ILE A 634 -11.45 -6.49 2.42
C ILE A 634 -12.14 -7.74 1.86
N ASP A 635 -12.96 -7.56 0.84
CA ASP A 635 -13.52 -8.64 0.03
C ASP A 635 -12.77 -8.67 -1.32
N THR A 636 -11.92 -9.66 -1.54
CA THR A 636 -11.17 -9.83 -2.79
C THR A 636 -11.71 -11.00 -3.61
N MET A 637 -12.00 -10.74 -4.88
CA MET A 637 -12.70 -11.65 -5.80
C MET A 637 -12.02 -11.67 -7.17
N PRO A 638 -10.81 -12.25 -7.27
CA PRO A 638 -10.19 -12.49 -8.55
C PRO A 638 -10.91 -13.63 -9.31
N SER A 639 -11.19 -13.44 -10.60
CA SER A 639 -11.90 -14.41 -11.46
C SER A 639 -11.25 -14.50 -12.83
N LEU A 640 -11.09 -15.73 -13.32
CA LEU A 640 -10.59 -16.04 -14.66
C LEU A 640 -11.65 -16.87 -15.41
N GLU A 641 -12.12 -16.36 -16.55
CA GLU A 641 -13.01 -17.04 -17.48
C GLU A 641 -12.25 -17.30 -18.79
N ILE A 642 -11.66 -18.49 -18.93
CA ILE A 642 -10.73 -18.80 -20.01
C ILE A 642 -11.36 -19.81 -20.97
N TYR A 643 -11.57 -19.39 -22.22
CA TYR A 643 -12.14 -20.23 -23.28
C TYR A 643 -11.13 -20.60 -24.39
N ALA A 644 -9.89 -20.09 -24.32
CA ALA A 644 -8.78 -20.42 -25.21
C ALA A 644 -7.78 -21.38 -24.53
N ASP A 645 -7.25 -22.34 -25.28
CA ASP A 645 -6.37 -23.38 -24.74
C ASP A 645 -4.90 -22.92 -24.61
N ASP A 646 -4.39 -22.13 -25.54
CA ASP A 646 -2.97 -21.77 -25.64
C ASP A 646 -2.71 -20.39 -25.00
N VAL A 647 -2.86 -20.29 -23.68
CA VAL A 647 -2.77 -19.01 -22.94
C VAL A 647 -2.00 -19.16 -21.63
N LYS A 648 -1.61 -18.03 -21.05
CA LYS A 648 -0.99 -17.97 -19.70
C LYS A 648 -1.73 -16.95 -18.85
N CYS A 649 -2.48 -17.42 -17.86
CA CYS A 649 -3.25 -16.57 -16.97
C CYS A 649 -2.92 -16.88 -15.51
N PHE A 650 -2.62 -15.85 -14.72
CA PHE A 650 -2.29 -15.95 -13.30
C PHE A 650 -3.12 -14.98 -12.48
N HIS A 651 -3.45 -15.35 -11.25
CA HIS A 651 -4.03 -14.42 -10.30
C HIS A 651 -3.54 -14.72 -8.89
N GLY A 652 -3.40 -13.70 -8.07
CA GLY A 652 -3.01 -13.81 -6.67
C GLY A 652 -3.59 -12.67 -5.86
N ALA A 653 -4.16 -12.99 -4.70
CA ALA A 653 -4.65 -12.00 -3.75
C ALA A 653 -4.12 -12.32 -2.35
N THR A 654 -3.64 -11.32 -1.63
CA THR A 654 -3.25 -11.45 -0.22
C THR A 654 -3.84 -10.33 0.61
N ALA A 655 -4.19 -10.66 1.85
CA ALA A 655 -4.59 -9.71 2.86
C ALA A 655 -3.87 -10.08 4.16
N GLY A 656 -3.24 -9.10 4.81
CA GLY A 656 -2.46 -9.34 6.01
C GLY A 656 -2.29 -8.10 6.86
N HIS A 657 -1.75 -8.29 8.05
CA HIS A 657 -1.34 -7.21 8.93
C HIS A 657 0.10 -6.78 8.62
N VAL A 658 0.53 -5.67 9.21
CA VAL A 658 1.94 -5.27 9.22
C VAL A 658 2.76 -6.40 9.85
N ASP A 659 3.91 -6.71 9.27
CA ASP A 659 4.79 -7.76 9.79
C ASP A 659 5.39 -7.32 11.14
N GLU A 660 4.97 -7.99 12.22
CA GLU A 660 5.46 -7.75 13.58
C GLU A 660 6.97 -8.02 13.71
N ASN A 661 7.56 -8.91 12.91
CA ASN A 661 9.00 -9.11 12.92
C ASN A 661 9.73 -7.92 12.31
N ALA A 662 9.17 -7.30 11.25
CA ALA A 662 9.71 -6.09 10.65
C ALA A 662 9.60 -4.91 11.62
N LEU A 663 8.45 -4.74 12.30
CA LEU A 663 8.26 -3.72 13.33
C LEU A 663 9.28 -3.91 14.46
N PHE A 664 9.35 -5.10 15.05
CA PHE A 664 10.30 -5.40 16.12
C PHE A 664 11.76 -5.17 15.70
N TYR A 665 12.11 -5.59 14.47
CA TYR A 665 13.43 -5.36 13.91
C TYR A 665 13.75 -3.86 13.87
N MET A 666 12.86 -3.03 13.35
CA MET A 666 13.05 -1.58 13.29
C MET A 666 13.06 -0.92 14.68
N GLU A 667 12.15 -1.33 15.57
CA GLU A 667 12.07 -0.83 16.95
C GLU A 667 13.34 -1.11 17.73
N SER A 668 13.95 -2.29 17.54
CA SER A 668 15.20 -2.65 18.19
C SER A 668 16.42 -1.81 17.77
N ARG A 669 16.25 -0.88 16.81
CA ARG A 669 17.24 0.14 16.42
C ARG A 669 16.92 1.53 16.97
N GLY A 670 15.83 1.67 17.72
CA GLY A 670 15.43 2.92 18.38
C GLY A 670 14.39 3.74 17.62
N VAL A 671 13.86 3.22 16.51
CA VAL A 671 12.71 3.82 15.82
C VAL A 671 11.45 3.47 16.62
N ASP A 672 10.60 4.43 16.97
CA ASP A 672 9.34 4.11 17.65
C ASP A 672 8.37 3.36 16.73
N ARG A 673 7.40 2.65 17.32
CA ARG A 673 6.44 1.80 16.60
C ARG A 673 5.65 2.55 15.54
N ASP A 674 5.22 3.79 15.83
CA ASP A 674 4.43 4.57 14.88
C ASP A 674 5.27 4.98 13.67
N THR A 675 6.51 5.43 13.90
CA THR A 675 7.47 5.75 12.83
C THR A 675 7.81 4.51 12.00
N ALA A 676 8.07 3.37 12.65
CA ALA A 676 8.35 2.11 11.97
C ALA A 676 7.17 1.67 11.10
N ALA A 677 5.94 1.70 11.64
CA ALA A 677 4.72 1.42 10.89
C ALA A 677 4.54 2.36 9.70
N ALA A 678 4.74 3.67 9.88
CA ALA A 678 4.61 4.65 8.81
C ALA A 678 5.61 4.38 7.67
N MET A 679 6.85 3.95 7.99
CA MET A 679 7.84 3.56 6.98
C MET A 679 7.41 2.31 6.21
N LEU A 680 6.86 1.29 6.89
CA LEU A 680 6.35 0.07 6.25
C LEU A 680 5.16 0.37 5.33
N ILE A 681 4.20 1.16 5.80
CA ILE A 681 3.02 1.56 5.03
C ILE A 681 3.44 2.38 3.80
N ARG A 682 4.38 3.33 3.97
CA ARG A 682 4.94 4.11 2.85
C ARG A 682 5.65 3.21 1.84
N GLY A 683 6.48 2.29 2.30
CA GLY A 683 7.18 1.33 1.43
C GLY A 683 6.22 0.40 0.69
N PHE A 684 5.11 0.02 1.32
CA PHE A 684 4.06 -0.74 0.66
C PHE A 684 3.37 0.09 -0.44
N ALA A 685 3.07 1.35 -0.18
CA ALA A 685 2.45 2.26 -1.15
C ALA A 685 3.40 2.64 -2.30
N SER A 686 4.71 2.79 -2.04
CA SER A 686 5.66 3.40 -2.97
C SER A 686 5.76 2.68 -4.32
N GLU A 687 5.57 1.36 -4.35
CA GLU A 687 5.59 0.57 -5.59
C GLU A 687 4.58 1.10 -6.63
N ILE A 688 3.41 1.58 -6.19
CA ILE A 688 2.41 2.20 -7.07
C ILE A 688 2.63 3.73 -7.18
N VAL A 689 3.06 4.39 -6.10
CA VAL A 689 3.28 5.85 -6.13
C VAL A 689 4.39 6.23 -7.11
N GLU A 690 5.44 5.43 -7.23
CA GLU A 690 6.54 5.66 -8.18
C GLU A 690 6.10 5.54 -9.65
N GLU A 691 4.94 4.93 -9.92
CA GLU A 691 4.38 4.76 -11.27
C GLU A 691 3.69 6.00 -11.83
N PHE A 692 3.40 7.01 -11.00
CA PHE A 692 2.89 8.30 -11.46
C PHE A 692 4.01 9.07 -12.17
N ARG A 693 4.03 9.08 -13.50
CA ARG A 693 5.14 9.66 -14.29
C ARG A 693 5.21 11.19 -14.22
N PRO A 694 4.10 11.94 -14.40
CA PRO A 694 4.16 13.40 -14.27
C PRO A 694 4.59 13.80 -12.86
N GLN A 695 5.62 14.65 -12.75
CA GLN A 695 6.24 14.97 -11.46
C GLN A 695 5.24 15.61 -10.48
N ALA A 696 4.51 16.64 -10.91
CA ALA A 696 3.53 17.32 -10.07
C ALA A 696 2.42 16.38 -9.57
N LEU A 697 2.06 15.37 -10.37
CA LEU A 697 1.10 14.33 -10.00
C LEU A 697 1.67 13.38 -8.94
N ARG A 698 2.89 12.89 -9.13
CA ARG A 698 3.58 12.03 -8.16
C ARG A 698 3.71 12.72 -6.81
N GLU A 699 4.21 13.96 -6.81
CA GLU A 699 4.37 14.74 -5.59
C GLU A 699 3.04 14.99 -4.87
N TYR A 700 1.94 15.15 -5.62
CA TYR A 700 0.60 15.24 -5.04
C TYR A 700 0.20 13.94 -4.34
N VAL A 701 0.36 12.79 -5.01
CA VAL A 701 0.04 11.46 -4.45
C VAL A 701 0.91 11.13 -3.23
N GLU A 702 2.20 11.47 -3.27
CA GLU A 702 3.12 11.33 -2.13
C GLU A 702 2.64 12.16 -0.93
N ARG A 703 2.30 13.45 -1.14
CA ARG A 703 1.76 14.31 -0.08
C ARG A 703 0.42 13.78 0.47
N ALA A 704 -0.45 13.28 -0.40
CA ALA A 704 -1.75 12.73 0.01
C ALA A 704 -1.57 11.45 0.85
N THR A 705 -0.67 10.55 0.42
CA THR A 705 -0.28 9.35 1.17
C THR A 705 0.27 9.72 2.54
N ASP A 706 1.20 10.67 2.58
CA ASP A 706 1.88 11.11 3.80
C ASP A 706 0.93 11.72 4.84
N ARG A 707 -0.09 12.45 4.39
CA ARG A 707 -1.13 13.03 5.27
C ARG A 707 -1.93 11.96 6.01
N LEU A 708 -2.08 10.75 5.45
CA LEU A 708 -2.87 9.68 6.05
C LEU A 708 -2.07 8.79 7.02
N LEU A 709 -0.74 8.75 6.88
CA LEU A 709 0.14 7.87 7.68
C LEU A 709 -0.04 8.01 9.21
N PRO A 710 -0.21 9.21 9.81
CA PRO A 710 -0.42 9.33 11.26
C PRO A 710 -1.69 8.64 11.76
N GLY A 711 -2.80 8.74 11.00
CA GLY A 711 -4.05 8.06 11.35
C GLY A 711 -3.95 6.54 11.19
N PHE A 712 -3.16 6.10 10.22
CA PHE A 712 -2.93 4.69 9.94
C PHE A 712 -2.01 3.99 10.94
N SER A 713 -0.94 4.64 11.36
CA SER A 713 -0.04 4.13 12.40
C SER A 713 -0.73 4.02 13.77
N ALA A 714 -1.58 4.99 14.12
CA ALA A 714 -2.35 4.96 15.37
C ALA A 714 -3.29 3.75 15.49
N GLY A 715 -3.75 3.18 14.37
CA GLY A 715 -4.61 1.99 14.35
C GLY A 715 -3.91 0.69 14.79
N LEU A 716 -2.58 0.68 14.85
CA LEU A 716 -1.74 -0.46 15.23
C LEU A 716 -1.43 -0.53 16.74
N ARG A 717 -1.94 0.43 17.52
CA ARG A 717 -1.74 0.52 18.97
C ARG A 717 -2.70 -0.37 19.77
#